data_AF-A0AAE3K027-F1
#
_entry.id   AF-A0AAE3K027-F1
#
_cell.length_a   1.000
_cell.length_b   1.000
_cell.length_c   1.000
_cell.angle_alpha   90.00
_cell.angle_beta   90.00
_cell.angle_gamma   90.00
#
_symmetry.space_group_name_H-M   'P 1'
#
loop_
_entity.id
_entity.type
_entity.pdbx_description
1 polymer ?
#
loop_
_entity_poly.entity_id
_entity_poly.type
_entity_poly.pdbx_seq_one_letter_code
_entity_poly.pdbx_strand_id
1 'polypeptide(L)'
;MFCEKCGAQLPDKAVFCEKCGTPVGGQAAGTGTGTPFYPPMPPKKPSALKKFFSVKRNVILTAAAAAALLILITVIAVISVMPKKVYVDKYFDIVYTGCDGYATPSVKWNDDALKKIDKKIFSRKVKPKDDFGLGDLWNSFQENLSLKDCVSVSLDRENAYLKNGDKITVSVKPGFTDFEKLYKIKLAVRHSTVKVSGLKEAVEFNPFEGVSVVFDGYTGFGKATVIVPSSPVMIGDSRLAAEFTSAADGYRIKIYDSTGENPSTYHLRCTFDRVLSLSNGDVITCTVQDADRLVSVMGVSLSAAEKKVTVGGLSDMLSYDPSNEVSAVFSGFSGYGEAEIKLPGDKTLGSYIIKTEADVSASRLRLYTILCDANGNELRRLRYDADKTKYFANSDTVTFSLNTSGNTLEADYGITLAETFTITVSGLEEPVDPKFADRLSVAFEGFEGYGKIGSLTLIGEDVYTVGKYTFKLTPTLDPGSLFGKCLLSVVVADESGNLFTVEYRTGSFSNLGANGEDVKFTCRTGSSGREKIARQYGIALPESLDYTVSGLKATTAVDPREMLTYAFSGANGKIVLDFGLKQAEMTAGGCTIALKVESDESWGSHKTTLTFTVTAEDGTEYTGKYYANSGSLSEGDTVSVYQNISVSKIAEATGLVFSNESVQVIVSTK
;
A
#
# COMPACT_ATOMS: atom_id res chain seq x y z
N MET A 1 -51.63 -16.22 15.74
CA MET A 1 -50.83 -15.85 16.95
C MET A 1 -49.32 -15.76 16.63
N PHE A 2 -48.40 -15.54 17.59
CA PHE A 2 -46.94 -15.55 17.37
C PHE A 2 -46.22 -16.50 18.35
N CYS A 3 -45.07 -17.06 17.97
CA CYS A 3 -44.27 -17.95 18.81
C CYS A 3 -43.34 -17.16 19.76
N GLU A 4 -43.57 -17.27 21.07
CA GLU A 4 -42.80 -16.60 22.13
C GLU A 4 -41.29 -16.95 22.12
N LYS A 5 -40.91 -18.09 21.53
CA LYS A 5 -39.50 -18.55 21.47
C LYS A 5 -38.72 -18.07 20.25
N CYS A 6 -39.36 -17.60 19.18
CA CYS A 6 -38.67 -17.28 17.92
C CYS A 6 -39.32 -16.17 17.07
N GLY A 7 -40.42 -15.55 17.52
CA GLY A 7 -41.11 -14.47 16.81
C GLY A 7 -41.87 -14.90 15.54
N ALA A 8 -41.84 -16.17 15.14
CA ALA A 8 -42.55 -16.64 13.95
C ALA A 8 -44.07 -16.50 14.11
N GLN A 9 -44.73 -15.98 13.06
CA GLN A 9 -46.20 -15.93 13.00
C GLN A 9 -46.76 -17.34 12.85
N LEU A 10 -47.81 -17.63 13.61
CA LEU A 10 -48.45 -18.94 13.70
C LEU A 10 -49.90 -18.87 13.21
N PRO A 11 -50.37 -19.84 12.41
CA PRO A 11 -51.78 -19.95 12.05
C PRO A 11 -52.62 -20.21 13.31
N ASP A 12 -53.87 -19.76 13.30
CA ASP A 12 -54.71 -19.87 14.48
C ASP A 12 -55.09 -21.33 14.74
N LYS A 13 -54.94 -21.75 16.01
CA LYS A 13 -54.99 -23.14 16.52
C LYS A 13 -53.70 -23.99 16.29
N ALA A 14 -52.56 -23.38 15.97
CA ALA A 14 -51.27 -24.08 15.98
C ALA A 14 -50.92 -24.62 17.39
N VAL A 15 -50.77 -25.93 17.54
CA VAL A 15 -50.40 -26.59 18.81
C VAL A 15 -48.89 -26.48 19.08
N PHE A 16 -48.08 -26.36 18.03
CA PHE A 16 -46.63 -26.23 18.05
C PHE A 16 -46.15 -25.30 16.92
N CYS A 17 -45.02 -24.61 17.14
CA CYS A 17 -44.42 -23.74 16.14
C CYS A 17 -43.71 -24.54 15.05
N GLU A 18 -44.19 -24.41 13.81
CA GLU A 18 -43.65 -25.13 12.64
C GLU A 18 -42.19 -24.76 12.29
N LYS A 19 -41.67 -23.61 12.77
CA LYS A 19 -40.26 -23.22 12.59
C LYS A 19 -39.30 -23.67 13.70
N CYS A 20 -39.76 -23.94 14.92
CA CYS A 20 -38.86 -24.24 16.05
C CYS A 20 -39.37 -25.30 17.05
N GLY A 21 -40.47 -25.99 16.75
CA GLY A 21 -41.01 -27.10 17.53
C GLY A 21 -41.62 -26.75 18.90
N THR A 22 -41.64 -25.47 19.29
CA THR A 22 -42.12 -25.04 20.63
C THR A 22 -43.65 -25.13 20.73
N PRO A 23 -44.23 -25.81 21.74
CA PRO A 23 -45.68 -25.89 21.98
C PRO A 23 -46.23 -24.58 22.55
N VAL A 24 -47.54 -24.32 22.39
CA VAL A 24 -48.11 -22.97 22.58
C VAL A 24 -49.40 -22.95 23.43
N GLY A 25 -49.25 -22.88 24.77
CA GLY A 25 -50.32 -22.82 25.79
C GLY A 25 -51.10 -24.15 26.00
N GLY A 26 -51.76 -24.43 27.12
CA GLY A 26 -51.92 -23.77 28.44
C GLY A 26 -53.05 -24.47 29.23
N GLN A 27 -53.18 -24.41 30.56
CA GLN A 27 -52.37 -23.78 31.62
C GLN A 27 -52.32 -24.70 32.87
N ALA A 28 -52.85 -24.33 34.05
CA ALA A 28 -52.81 -25.14 35.29
C ALA A 28 -53.94 -24.79 36.30
N ALA A 29 -54.15 -25.64 37.30
CA ALA A 29 -54.95 -25.35 38.50
C ALA A 29 -54.46 -26.18 39.70
N GLY A 30 -54.60 -25.67 40.93
CA GLY A 30 -54.19 -26.37 42.15
C GLY A 30 -54.85 -25.80 43.42
N THR A 31 -54.89 -26.60 44.48
CA THR A 31 -55.36 -26.23 45.82
C THR A 31 -54.57 -27.01 46.87
N GLY A 32 -54.39 -26.46 48.07
CA GLY A 32 -53.78 -27.16 49.19
C GLY A 32 -53.86 -26.38 50.49
N THR A 33 -53.77 -27.09 51.62
CA THR A 33 -53.57 -26.58 52.99
C THR A 33 -53.20 -27.75 53.91
N GLY A 34 -52.28 -27.58 54.86
CA GLY A 34 -52.11 -28.50 56.00
C GLY A 34 -50.67 -28.99 56.27
N THR A 35 -49.95 -28.26 57.12
CA THR A 35 -48.75 -28.73 57.85
C THR A 35 -49.00 -28.51 59.36
N PRO A 36 -48.36 -29.25 60.28
CA PRO A 36 -46.97 -28.94 60.69
C PRO A 36 -46.04 -30.14 61.00
N PHE A 37 -44.74 -29.85 60.97
CA PHE A 37 -43.61 -30.24 61.87
C PHE A 37 -43.85 -31.25 63.04
N TYR A 38 -42.86 -32.01 63.57
CA TYR A 38 -41.39 -31.77 63.64
C TYR A 38 -40.53 -33.12 63.68
N PRO A 39 -39.32 -33.28 64.31
CA PRO A 39 -38.24 -34.22 63.87
C PRO A 39 -38.20 -35.54 64.73
N PRO A 40 -37.13 -36.39 64.84
CA PRO A 40 -35.74 -36.31 64.31
C PRO A 40 -35.12 -37.62 63.75
N MET A 41 -33.77 -37.64 63.63
CA MET A 41 -32.91 -38.69 63.07
C MET A 41 -32.37 -39.68 64.17
N PRO A 42 -31.40 -40.59 63.87
CA PRO A 42 -31.52 -42.06 63.81
C PRO A 42 -31.16 -42.78 65.14
N PRO A 43 -31.15 -44.14 65.23
CA PRO A 43 -29.86 -44.87 65.04
C PRO A 43 -29.90 -46.38 64.66
N LYS A 44 -28.69 -46.94 64.43
CA LYS A 44 -28.20 -48.33 64.72
C LYS A 44 -28.67 -49.56 63.91
N LYS A 45 -27.67 -50.36 63.49
CA LYS A 45 -27.76 -51.81 63.21
C LYS A 45 -27.90 -52.61 64.53
N PRO A 46 -28.35 -53.88 64.48
CA PRO A 46 -27.40 -54.94 64.88
C PRO A 46 -27.42 -56.26 64.08
N SER A 47 -26.34 -57.02 64.30
CA SER A 47 -26.01 -58.41 63.93
C SER A 47 -27.05 -59.50 64.33
N ALA A 48 -27.13 -60.64 63.58
CA ALA A 48 -26.80 -62.02 64.05
C ALA A 48 -27.55 -63.24 63.41
N LEU A 49 -26.76 -64.21 62.90
CA LEU A 49 -26.83 -65.70 63.02
C LEU A 49 -28.09 -66.59 62.69
N LYS A 50 -27.88 -67.59 61.77
CA LYS A 50 -28.26 -69.05 61.81
C LYS A 50 -29.78 -69.42 61.84
N LYS A 51 -30.33 -70.60 61.47
CA LYS A 51 -29.96 -72.00 61.03
C LYS A 51 -31.23 -72.62 60.32
N PHE A 52 -31.38 -73.84 59.75
CA PHE A 52 -30.58 -75.07 59.49
C PHE A 52 -30.89 -75.57 58.02
N PHE A 53 -31.07 -76.82 57.53
CA PHE A 53 -31.10 -78.27 57.89
C PHE A 53 -30.37 -79.06 56.74
N SER A 54 -29.47 -80.04 56.94
CA SER A 54 -29.64 -81.52 57.12
C SER A 54 -30.03 -82.33 55.85
N VAL A 55 -29.53 -83.55 55.51
CA VAL A 55 -28.49 -84.47 56.11
C VAL A 55 -28.03 -85.58 55.09
N LYS A 56 -26.80 -86.14 55.26
CA LYS A 56 -26.12 -87.44 54.84
C LYS A 56 -26.72 -88.39 53.73
N ARG A 57 -26.05 -89.38 53.10
CA ARG A 57 -24.65 -89.81 52.71
C ARG A 57 -24.49 -91.37 52.82
N ASN A 58 -24.14 -92.12 51.74
CA ASN A 58 -23.36 -93.41 51.67
C ASN A 58 -23.66 -94.25 50.36
N VAL A 59 -22.66 -94.76 49.60
CA VAL A 59 -22.10 -96.17 49.50
C VAL A 59 -22.90 -97.17 48.60
N ILE A 60 -22.36 -98.06 47.73
CA ILE A 60 -21.11 -98.13 46.89
C ILE A 60 -21.17 -99.33 45.87
N LEU A 61 -20.51 -99.27 44.70
CA LEU A 61 -20.27 -100.34 43.67
C LEU A 61 -21.53 -101.03 43.04
N THR A 62 -21.52 -101.79 41.92
CA THR A 62 -20.58 -102.18 40.82
C THR A 62 -21.20 -101.76 39.46
N ALA A 63 -20.49 -101.31 38.40
CA ALA A 63 -19.44 -101.90 37.56
C ALA A 63 -19.90 -103.03 36.58
N ALA A 64 -20.14 -102.68 35.30
CA ALA A 64 -19.89 -103.48 34.07
C ALA A 64 -20.50 -102.83 32.81
N ALA A 65 -21.84 -102.72 32.74
CA ALA A 65 -22.59 -102.37 31.52
C ALA A 65 -22.56 -100.86 31.15
N ALA A 66 -22.00 -100.01 32.01
CA ALA A 66 -22.18 -98.56 31.91
C ALA A 66 -21.29 -97.87 30.86
N ALA A 67 -20.20 -98.48 30.37
CA ALA A 67 -19.17 -97.75 29.61
C ALA A 67 -19.66 -97.19 28.25
N ALA A 68 -20.31 -98.02 27.42
CA ALA A 68 -20.83 -97.57 26.12
C ALA A 68 -21.96 -96.54 26.27
N LEU A 69 -22.85 -96.75 27.26
CA LEU A 69 -23.92 -95.81 27.55
C LEU A 69 -23.36 -94.51 28.16
N LEU A 70 -22.29 -94.55 28.96
CA LEU A 70 -21.59 -93.36 29.46
C LEU A 70 -20.85 -92.62 28.35
N ILE A 71 -20.30 -93.27 27.33
CA ILE A 71 -19.72 -92.57 26.17
C ILE A 71 -20.83 -91.88 25.38
N LEU A 72 -21.96 -92.55 25.13
CA LEU A 72 -23.09 -91.93 24.44
C LEU A 72 -23.73 -90.80 25.27
N ILE A 73 -23.92 -91.00 26.57
CA ILE A 73 -24.46 -89.99 27.50
C ILE A 73 -23.46 -88.86 27.76
N THR A 74 -22.14 -89.08 27.77
CA THR A 74 -21.17 -87.96 27.88
C THR A 74 -21.09 -87.19 26.57
N VAL A 75 -21.15 -87.84 25.40
CA VAL A 75 -21.31 -87.13 24.12
C VAL A 75 -22.60 -86.29 24.10
N ILE A 76 -23.74 -86.87 24.49
CA ILE A 76 -25.03 -86.16 24.55
C ILE A 76 -25.05 -85.08 25.64
N ALA A 77 -24.43 -85.30 26.81
CA ALA A 77 -24.37 -84.33 27.91
C ALA A 77 -23.40 -83.19 27.62
N VAL A 78 -22.25 -83.46 26.97
CA VAL A 78 -21.36 -82.41 26.46
C VAL A 78 -22.11 -81.56 25.42
N ILE A 79 -22.83 -82.20 24.47
CA ILE A 79 -23.71 -81.50 23.52
C ILE A 79 -24.83 -80.70 24.23
N SER A 80 -25.35 -81.19 25.36
CA SER A 80 -26.43 -80.55 26.13
C SER A 80 -25.95 -79.45 27.08
N VAL A 81 -24.67 -79.45 27.46
CA VAL A 81 -24.03 -78.43 28.30
C VAL A 81 -23.41 -77.30 27.46
N MET A 82 -23.22 -77.49 26.15
CA MET A 82 -22.76 -76.43 25.23
C MET A 82 -23.80 -75.28 25.09
N PRO A 83 -23.37 -74.01 25.13
CA PRO A 83 -24.25 -72.87 24.93
C PRO A 83 -24.59 -72.70 23.44
N LYS A 84 -25.71 -73.28 22.98
CA LYS A 84 -26.22 -73.12 21.59
C LYS A 84 -26.33 -71.65 21.14
N LYS A 85 -26.48 -70.72 22.10
CA LYS A 85 -26.46 -69.28 21.90
C LYS A 85 -25.58 -68.63 22.99
N VAL A 86 -24.54 -67.91 22.60
CA VAL A 86 -23.65 -67.17 23.51
C VAL A 86 -24.01 -65.69 23.46
N TYR A 87 -24.30 -65.12 24.63
CA TYR A 87 -24.59 -63.70 24.81
C TYR A 87 -23.28 -62.99 25.15
N VAL A 88 -22.69 -62.29 24.17
CA VAL A 88 -21.34 -61.72 24.26
C VAL A 88 -21.29 -60.50 25.19
N ASP A 89 -22.41 -59.81 25.31
CA ASP A 89 -22.70 -58.70 26.25
C ASP A 89 -22.74 -59.11 27.74
N LYS A 90 -22.15 -60.25 28.08
CA LYS A 90 -21.82 -60.68 29.45
C LYS A 90 -20.32 -60.65 29.75
N TYR A 91 -19.50 -60.44 28.73
CA TYR A 91 -18.04 -60.63 28.78
C TYR A 91 -17.26 -59.34 28.52
N PHE A 92 -17.97 -58.23 28.26
CA PHE A 92 -17.44 -56.88 28.24
C PHE A 92 -18.44 -55.91 28.86
N ASP A 93 -17.93 -54.84 29.46
CA ASP A 93 -18.66 -53.65 29.84
C ASP A 93 -18.34 -52.52 28.85
N ILE A 94 -19.28 -51.59 28.63
CA ILE A 94 -18.99 -50.36 27.88
C ILE A 94 -18.62 -49.28 28.89
N VAL A 95 -17.39 -48.77 28.79
CA VAL A 95 -16.89 -47.69 29.65
C VAL A 95 -16.66 -46.42 28.83
N TYR A 96 -17.01 -45.29 29.41
CA TYR A 96 -16.97 -43.98 28.75
C TYR A 96 -15.78 -43.17 29.28
N THR A 97 -15.07 -42.51 28.37
CA THR A 97 -13.93 -41.63 28.69
C THR A 97 -14.25 -40.23 28.21
N GLY A 98 -14.16 -39.22 29.11
CA GLY A 98 -14.52 -37.83 28.83
C GLY A 98 -15.69 -37.33 29.70
N CYS A 99 -16.24 -36.17 29.34
CA CYS A 99 -17.35 -35.52 30.04
C CYS A 99 -18.64 -35.52 29.20
N ASP A 100 -19.75 -35.05 29.78
CA ASP A 100 -21.06 -35.03 29.14
C ASP A 100 -21.05 -34.19 27.85
N GLY A 101 -21.49 -34.77 26.73
CA GLY A 101 -21.41 -34.18 25.39
C GLY A 101 -20.08 -34.37 24.66
N TYR A 102 -19.05 -34.88 25.34
CA TYR A 102 -17.70 -35.09 24.79
C TYR A 102 -17.10 -36.46 25.12
N ALA A 103 -17.89 -37.40 25.65
CA ALA A 103 -17.40 -38.72 26.03
C ALA A 103 -17.32 -39.68 24.83
N THR A 104 -16.23 -40.45 24.74
CA THR A 104 -16.08 -41.54 23.77
C THR A 104 -16.35 -42.90 24.43
N PRO A 105 -17.07 -43.83 23.76
CA PRO A 105 -17.30 -45.18 24.28
C PRO A 105 -16.11 -46.09 24.03
N SER A 106 -15.87 -47.07 24.92
CA SER A 106 -14.86 -48.11 24.71
C SER A 106 -15.29 -49.45 25.32
N VAL A 107 -14.85 -50.55 24.73
CA VAL A 107 -15.23 -51.91 25.13
C VAL A 107 -14.19 -52.46 26.11
N LYS A 108 -14.55 -52.55 27.39
CA LYS A 108 -13.71 -53.12 28.44
C LYS A 108 -14.06 -54.59 28.66
N TRP A 109 -13.25 -55.48 28.10
CA TRP A 109 -13.40 -56.92 28.29
C TRP A 109 -13.17 -57.36 29.75
N ASN A 110 -13.91 -58.37 30.17
CA ASN A 110 -13.81 -58.98 31.49
C ASN A 110 -13.08 -60.33 31.38
N ASP A 111 -11.74 -60.30 31.50
CA ASP A 111 -10.89 -61.48 31.29
C ASP A 111 -11.24 -62.66 32.22
N ASP A 112 -11.76 -62.42 33.43
CA ASP A 112 -12.16 -63.48 34.37
C ASP A 112 -13.53 -64.11 34.08
N ALA A 113 -14.36 -63.43 33.28
CA ALA A 113 -15.54 -64.01 32.66
C ALA A 113 -15.15 -64.76 31.37
N LEU A 114 -14.25 -64.19 30.56
CA LEU A 114 -13.73 -64.78 29.32
C LEU A 114 -13.07 -66.15 29.55
N LYS A 115 -12.08 -66.25 30.46
CA LYS A 115 -11.38 -67.52 30.80
C LYS A 115 -12.31 -68.72 31.03
N LYS A 116 -13.52 -68.48 31.55
CA LYS A 116 -14.53 -69.51 31.87
C LYS A 116 -15.39 -69.91 30.67
N ILE A 117 -15.62 -69.01 29.72
CA ILE A 117 -16.36 -69.31 28.48
C ILE A 117 -15.42 -69.80 27.37
N ASP A 118 -14.21 -69.24 27.26
CA ASP A 118 -13.19 -69.63 26.28
C ASP A 118 -12.84 -71.12 26.43
N LYS A 119 -12.50 -71.55 27.64
CA LYS A 119 -12.25 -72.96 27.98
C LYS A 119 -13.47 -73.88 27.71
N LYS A 120 -14.69 -73.32 27.59
CA LYS A 120 -15.92 -74.06 27.28
C LYS A 120 -16.26 -74.07 25.78
N ILE A 121 -15.74 -73.13 25.00
CA ILE A 121 -15.91 -73.06 23.54
C ILE A 121 -14.77 -73.80 22.84
N PHE A 122 -13.52 -73.49 23.19
CA PHE A 122 -12.31 -73.92 22.47
C PHE A 122 -11.69 -75.23 23.00
N SER A 123 -12.25 -75.85 24.05
CA SER A 123 -11.82 -77.19 24.50
C SER A 123 -12.16 -78.33 23.53
N ARG A 124 -13.07 -78.08 22.57
CA ARG A 124 -13.32 -78.98 21.45
C ARG A 124 -12.30 -78.69 20.36
N LYS A 125 -11.37 -79.60 20.07
CA LYS A 125 -10.54 -79.49 18.85
C LYS A 125 -11.43 -79.59 17.61
N VAL A 126 -11.46 -78.52 16.81
CA VAL A 126 -12.20 -78.46 15.54
C VAL A 126 -11.19 -78.27 14.42
N LYS A 127 -11.21 -79.15 13.42
CA LYS A 127 -10.46 -78.93 12.18
C LYS A 127 -11.30 -78.04 11.24
N PRO A 128 -10.77 -76.91 10.75
CA PRO A 128 -11.33 -76.22 9.58
C PRO A 128 -11.11 -77.10 8.32
N LYS A 129 -11.58 -76.62 7.16
CA LYS A 129 -11.13 -77.20 5.89
C LYS A 129 -9.64 -76.90 5.73
N ASP A 130 -8.83 -77.95 5.69
CA ASP A 130 -7.37 -77.83 5.65
C ASP A 130 -6.87 -77.90 4.21
N ASP A 131 -7.27 -76.90 3.41
CA ASP A 131 -6.95 -76.80 1.97
C ASP A 131 -5.45 -76.46 1.74
N PHE A 132 -4.66 -76.28 2.81
CA PHE A 132 -3.25 -75.83 2.79
C PHE A 132 -2.28 -76.62 3.70
N GLY A 133 -2.75 -77.64 4.45
CA GLY A 133 -1.89 -78.51 5.28
C GLY A 133 -1.42 -77.91 6.61
N LEU A 134 -2.20 -77.00 7.21
CA LEU A 134 -1.86 -76.23 8.42
C LEU A 134 -2.50 -76.78 9.70
N GLY A 135 -3.14 -77.95 9.65
CA GLY A 135 -3.96 -78.50 10.75
C GLY A 135 -3.29 -78.61 12.12
N ASP A 136 -1.97 -78.80 12.20
CA ASP A 136 -1.24 -78.87 13.50
C ASP A 136 -0.83 -77.49 14.04
N LEU A 137 -0.59 -76.50 13.18
CA LEU A 137 -0.49 -75.11 13.61
C LEU A 137 -1.85 -74.60 14.13
N TRP A 138 -2.95 -75.02 13.49
CA TRP A 138 -4.30 -74.71 13.96
C TRP A 138 -4.59 -75.30 15.36
N ASN A 139 -4.12 -76.51 15.65
CA ASN A 139 -4.27 -77.11 17.00
C ASN A 139 -3.65 -76.23 18.09
N SER A 140 -2.41 -75.76 17.88
CA SER A 140 -1.68 -74.90 18.83
C SER A 140 -2.27 -73.48 18.92
N PHE A 141 -2.79 -72.96 17.82
CA PHE A 141 -3.52 -71.68 17.79
C PHE A 141 -4.83 -71.77 18.59
N GLN A 142 -5.60 -72.85 18.40
CA GLN A 142 -6.90 -73.04 19.07
C GLN A 142 -6.78 -73.22 20.59
N GLU A 143 -5.67 -73.74 21.10
CA GLU A 143 -5.43 -73.86 22.54
C GLU A 143 -5.14 -72.51 23.22
N ASN A 144 -4.88 -71.44 22.45
CA ASN A 144 -4.65 -70.08 22.91
C ASN A 144 -5.78 -69.09 22.51
N LEU A 145 -6.87 -69.57 21.89
CA LEU A 145 -7.96 -68.72 21.40
C LEU A 145 -8.84 -68.17 22.53
N SER A 146 -9.12 -66.86 22.51
CA SER A 146 -10.16 -66.23 23.35
C SER A 146 -11.32 -65.70 22.50
N LEU A 147 -12.51 -65.63 23.11
CA LEU A 147 -13.72 -65.10 22.47
C LEU A 147 -13.55 -63.62 22.09
N LYS A 148 -12.71 -62.84 22.78
CA LYS A 148 -12.44 -61.43 22.43
C LYS A 148 -11.70 -61.29 21.10
N ASP A 149 -10.81 -62.22 20.77
CA ASP A 149 -10.04 -62.22 19.52
C ASP A 149 -10.86 -62.82 18.36
N CYS A 150 -11.84 -63.67 18.69
CA CYS A 150 -12.74 -64.31 17.72
C CYS A 150 -14.00 -63.48 17.38
N VAL A 151 -14.22 -62.32 18.00
CA VAL A 151 -15.48 -61.57 17.90
C VAL A 151 -15.23 -60.07 17.77
N SER A 152 -15.64 -59.52 16.62
CA SER A 152 -15.73 -58.08 16.42
C SER A 152 -16.97 -57.54 17.12
N VAL A 153 -16.76 -56.85 18.24
CA VAL A 153 -17.73 -55.90 18.80
C VAL A 153 -17.55 -54.59 18.03
N SER A 154 -18.66 -53.93 17.68
CA SER A 154 -18.67 -52.64 16.99
C SER A 154 -19.84 -51.79 17.48
N LEU A 155 -19.58 -50.53 17.78
CA LEU A 155 -20.55 -49.56 18.28
C LEU A 155 -20.90 -48.55 17.17
N ASP A 156 -22.19 -48.30 16.96
CA ASP A 156 -22.68 -47.37 15.92
C ASP A 156 -22.20 -45.91 16.08
N ARG A 157 -21.66 -45.55 17.25
CA ARG A 157 -21.14 -44.22 17.60
C ARG A 157 -19.70 -44.23 18.12
N GLU A 158 -18.88 -45.21 17.73
CA GLU A 158 -17.46 -45.30 18.13
C GLU A 158 -16.66 -44.00 17.88
N ASN A 159 -16.95 -43.30 16.78
CA ASN A 159 -16.28 -42.06 16.37
C ASN A 159 -17.09 -40.78 16.66
N ALA A 160 -18.10 -40.84 17.54
CA ALA A 160 -18.95 -39.70 17.88
C ALA A 160 -18.95 -39.45 19.39
N TYR A 161 -18.94 -38.18 19.78
CA TYR A 161 -19.10 -37.79 21.18
C TYR A 161 -20.51 -38.11 21.68
N LEU A 162 -20.58 -38.56 22.94
CA LEU A 162 -21.80 -39.02 23.61
C LEU A 162 -22.17 -38.12 24.79
N LYS A 163 -23.48 -38.00 25.03
CA LYS A 163 -24.05 -37.35 26.21
C LYS A 163 -24.94 -38.25 27.06
N ASN A 164 -25.15 -37.89 28.32
CA ASN A 164 -26.15 -38.48 29.19
C ASN A 164 -27.52 -38.47 28.47
N GLY A 165 -28.14 -39.63 28.33
CA GLY A 165 -29.38 -39.79 27.58
C GLY A 165 -29.24 -40.37 26.18
N ASP A 166 -28.06 -40.33 25.57
CA ASP A 166 -27.83 -40.96 24.27
C ASP A 166 -28.05 -42.47 24.29
N LYS A 167 -28.24 -43.03 23.10
CA LYS A 167 -28.33 -44.48 22.86
C LYS A 167 -27.24 -44.89 21.88
N ILE A 168 -26.50 -45.93 22.25
CA ILE A 168 -25.51 -46.59 21.40
C ILE A 168 -25.99 -48.00 21.06
N THR A 169 -25.78 -48.43 19.82
CA THR A 169 -26.17 -49.75 19.32
C THR A 169 -24.96 -50.67 19.28
N VAL A 170 -25.06 -51.80 19.98
CA VAL A 170 -24.00 -52.79 20.15
C VAL A 170 -24.14 -53.87 19.09
N SER A 171 -23.31 -53.80 18.05
CA SER A 171 -23.20 -54.83 17.02
C SER A 171 -22.12 -55.85 17.38
N VAL A 172 -22.40 -57.13 17.11
CA VAL A 172 -21.48 -58.25 17.37
C VAL A 172 -21.44 -59.15 16.15
N LYS A 173 -20.24 -59.36 15.60
CA LYS A 173 -19.97 -60.21 14.44
C LYS A 173 -18.86 -61.22 14.77
N PRO A 174 -18.92 -62.47 14.29
CA PRO A 174 -17.78 -63.36 14.38
C PRO A 174 -16.62 -62.82 13.53
N GLY A 175 -15.38 -62.98 14.00
CA GLY A 175 -14.18 -62.55 13.30
C GLY A 175 -13.89 -63.30 11.99
N PHE A 176 -14.55 -64.45 11.77
CA PHE A 176 -14.50 -65.20 10.52
C PHE A 176 -15.84 -65.89 10.20
N THR A 177 -16.11 -66.05 8.90
CA THR A 177 -17.42 -66.43 8.34
C THR A 177 -17.96 -67.79 8.78
N ASP A 178 -17.08 -68.76 9.07
CA ASP A 178 -17.46 -70.12 9.45
C ASP A 178 -17.48 -70.38 10.97
N PHE A 179 -17.21 -69.38 11.82
CA PHE A 179 -17.16 -69.52 13.29
C PHE A 179 -18.39 -70.24 13.86
N GLU A 180 -19.60 -69.79 13.49
CA GLU A 180 -20.86 -70.38 14.00
C GLU A 180 -21.06 -71.84 13.55
N LYS A 181 -20.53 -72.21 12.38
CA LYS A 181 -20.62 -73.58 11.83
C LYS A 181 -19.61 -74.52 12.49
N LEU A 182 -18.38 -74.03 12.69
CA LEU A 182 -17.25 -74.78 13.24
C LEU A 182 -17.47 -75.09 14.73
N TYR A 183 -17.82 -74.09 15.53
CA TYR A 183 -18.07 -74.27 16.98
C TYR A 183 -19.53 -74.63 17.31
N LYS A 184 -20.45 -74.56 16.34
CA LYS A 184 -21.90 -74.83 16.51
C LYS A 184 -22.58 -73.95 17.58
N ILE A 185 -22.17 -72.69 17.62
CA ILE A 185 -22.61 -71.66 18.57
C ILE A 185 -23.11 -70.46 17.79
N LYS A 186 -24.29 -69.96 18.12
CA LYS A 186 -24.78 -68.67 17.62
C LYS A 186 -24.36 -67.53 18.55
N LEU A 187 -23.73 -66.49 18.01
CA LEU A 187 -23.42 -65.27 18.76
C LEU A 187 -24.67 -64.40 18.89
N ALA A 188 -24.77 -63.65 19.98
CA ALA A 188 -25.90 -62.78 20.26
C ALA A 188 -25.56 -61.68 21.27
N VAL A 189 -26.44 -60.69 21.33
CA VAL A 189 -26.53 -59.63 22.33
C VAL A 189 -27.91 -59.72 22.99
N ARG A 190 -28.04 -59.41 24.29
CA ARG A 190 -29.35 -59.32 24.98
C ARG A 190 -29.96 -57.94 24.82
N HIS A 191 -29.15 -56.90 25.01
CA HIS A 191 -29.52 -55.51 24.86
C HIS A 191 -28.74 -54.91 23.69
N SER A 192 -29.33 -54.93 22.49
CA SER A 192 -28.70 -54.36 21.29
C SER A 192 -28.49 -52.84 21.39
N THR A 193 -29.11 -52.17 22.37
CA THR A 193 -29.03 -50.73 22.57
C THR A 193 -28.81 -50.43 24.05
N VAL A 194 -27.78 -49.67 24.37
CA VAL A 194 -27.43 -49.22 25.73
C VAL A 194 -27.67 -47.72 25.84
N LYS A 195 -28.21 -47.27 26.98
CA LYS A 195 -28.37 -45.84 27.28
C LYS A 195 -27.12 -45.33 27.99
N VAL A 196 -26.58 -44.21 27.54
CA VAL A 196 -25.46 -43.51 28.16
C VAL A 196 -25.97 -42.78 29.41
N SER A 197 -25.30 -42.95 30.55
CA SER A 197 -25.67 -42.34 31.83
C SER A 197 -24.52 -42.36 32.83
N GLY A 198 -24.37 -41.30 33.62
CA GLY A 198 -23.33 -41.17 34.64
C GLY A 198 -22.06 -40.48 34.15
N LEU A 199 -22.10 -39.82 32.99
CA LEU A 199 -21.06 -38.87 32.60
C LEU A 199 -21.10 -37.66 33.54
N LYS A 200 -19.94 -37.14 33.92
CA LYS A 200 -19.82 -35.85 34.62
C LYS A 200 -19.93 -34.71 33.62
N GLU A 201 -20.54 -33.60 34.01
CA GLU A 201 -20.51 -32.35 33.26
C GLU A 201 -19.06 -31.80 33.16
N ALA A 202 -18.82 -30.90 32.21
CA ALA A 202 -17.54 -30.22 32.08
C ALA A 202 -17.34 -29.24 33.25
N VAL A 203 -16.10 -29.09 33.72
CA VAL A 203 -15.78 -28.12 34.78
C VAL A 203 -15.72 -26.73 34.16
N GLU A 204 -16.39 -25.75 34.77
CA GLU A 204 -16.36 -24.35 34.32
C GLU A 204 -15.06 -23.66 34.74
N PHE A 205 -14.48 -22.87 33.85
CA PHE A 205 -13.27 -22.09 34.07
C PHE A 205 -13.45 -20.66 33.55
N ASN A 206 -13.06 -19.67 34.36
CA ASN A 206 -13.02 -18.28 33.96
C ASN A 206 -11.60 -17.88 33.53
N PRO A 207 -11.31 -17.77 32.22
CA PRO A 207 -9.97 -17.46 31.73
C PRO A 207 -9.52 -16.02 32.03
N PHE A 208 -10.40 -15.18 32.59
CA PHE A 208 -10.14 -13.79 32.94
C PHE A 208 -10.17 -13.48 34.45
N GLU A 209 -10.26 -14.51 35.29
CA GLU A 209 -10.25 -14.39 36.74
C GLU A 209 -8.84 -14.08 37.26
N GLY A 210 -8.73 -13.17 38.24
CA GLY A 210 -7.44 -12.65 38.72
C GLY A 210 -6.66 -11.80 37.71
N VAL A 211 -7.10 -11.70 36.45
CA VAL A 211 -6.46 -10.89 35.41
C VAL A 211 -6.99 -9.46 35.43
N SER A 212 -6.08 -8.50 35.60
CA SER A 212 -6.34 -7.06 35.59
C SER A 212 -5.52 -6.36 34.50
N VAL A 213 -5.93 -5.15 34.13
CA VAL A 213 -5.26 -4.31 33.13
C VAL A 213 -5.01 -2.95 33.76
N VAL A 214 -3.78 -2.46 33.63
CA VAL A 214 -3.37 -1.12 34.07
C VAL A 214 -3.04 -0.29 32.83
N PHE A 215 -3.54 0.95 32.80
CA PHE A 215 -3.30 1.91 31.73
C PHE A 215 -2.27 2.94 32.18
N ASP A 216 -1.40 3.35 31.27
CA ASP A 216 -0.31 4.31 31.52
C ASP A 216 0.02 5.12 30.26
N GLY A 217 0.58 6.32 30.44
CA GLY A 217 0.79 7.32 29.38
C GLY A 217 -0.39 8.28 29.20
N TYR A 218 -0.45 8.90 28.03
CA TYR A 218 -1.38 10.00 27.73
C TYR A 218 -2.51 9.56 26.79
N THR A 219 -3.67 10.24 26.85
CA THR A 219 -4.82 9.91 25.99
C THR A 219 -4.48 10.06 24.50
N GLY A 220 -4.78 9.03 23.71
CA GLY A 220 -4.35 8.87 22.31
C GLY A 220 -3.06 8.07 22.14
N PHE A 221 -2.19 8.05 23.15
CA PHE A 221 -0.89 7.39 23.14
C PHE A 221 -0.73 6.34 24.26
N GLY A 222 -1.83 6.04 24.99
CA GLY A 222 -1.81 5.18 26.17
C GLY A 222 -1.47 3.73 25.84
N LYS A 223 -0.85 3.05 26.81
CA LYS A 223 -0.50 1.62 26.76
C LYS A 223 -1.27 0.81 27.81
N ALA A 224 -1.63 -0.42 27.47
CA ALA A 224 -2.21 -1.39 28.39
C ALA A 224 -1.14 -2.38 28.88
N THR A 225 -0.99 -2.51 30.20
CA THR A 225 -0.16 -3.54 30.83
C THR A 225 -1.07 -4.57 31.50
N VAL A 226 -0.95 -5.84 31.12
CA VAL A 226 -1.77 -6.92 31.70
C VAL A 226 -1.07 -7.54 32.89
N ILE A 227 -1.73 -7.53 34.05
CA ILE A 227 -1.27 -8.19 35.27
C ILE A 227 -2.05 -9.50 35.41
N VAL A 228 -1.31 -10.61 35.43
CA VAL A 228 -1.83 -11.98 35.52
C VAL A 228 -1.55 -12.61 36.90
N PRO A 229 -2.30 -13.65 37.32
CA PRO A 229 -2.00 -14.39 38.54
C PRO A 229 -0.55 -14.91 38.59
N SER A 230 0.15 -14.62 39.69
CA SER A 230 1.55 -15.04 39.92
C SER A 230 1.70 -16.47 40.45
N SER A 231 0.63 -17.27 40.41
CA SER A 231 0.59 -18.66 40.90
C SER A 231 -0.55 -19.41 40.20
N PRO A 232 -0.45 -20.75 40.04
CA PRO A 232 -1.48 -21.52 39.35
C PRO A 232 -2.85 -21.45 40.05
N VAL A 233 -3.91 -21.21 39.28
CA VAL A 233 -5.29 -21.15 39.76
C VAL A 233 -5.93 -22.52 39.59
N MET A 234 -6.51 -23.09 40.66
CA MET A 234 -7.22 -24.37 40.59
C MET A 234 -8.56 -24.22 39.86
N ILE A 235 -8.86 -25.14 38.95
CA ILE A 235 -10.10 -25.12 38.15
C ILE A 235 -11.19 -25.91 38.89
N GLY A 236 -11.94 -25.22 39.75
CA GLY A 236 -12.98 -25.82 40.60
C GLY A 236 -12.47 -26.95 41.50
N ASP A 237 -13.34 -27.90 41.86
CA ASP A 237 -12.98 -29.11 42.63
C ASP A 237 -12.23 -30.18 41.79
N SER A 238 -11.55 -29.77 40.71
CA SER A 238 -10.81 -30.69 39.83
C SER A 238 -9.34 -30.82 40.21
N ARG A 239 -8.64 -31.74 39.53
CA ARG A 239 -7.17 -31.87 39.61
C ARG A 239 -6.44 -30.90 38.67
N LEU A 240 -7.14 -30.02 37.96
CA LEU A 240 -6.54 -29.16 36.95
C LEU A 240 -6.17 -27.80 37.53
N ALA A 241 -5.00 -27.31 37.16
CA ALA A 241 -4.52 -25.97 37.46
C ALA A 241 -4.25 -25.18 36.17
N ALA A 242 -4.51 -23.88 36.22
CA ALA A 242 -4.22 -22.91 35.17
C ALA A 242 -3.04 -22.01 35.58
N GLU A 243 -1.92 -22.17 34.89
CA GLU A 243 -0.75 -21.29 34.99
C GLU A 243 -0.85 -20.18 33.93
N PHE A 244 -0.58 -18.93 34.32
CA PHE A 244 -0.72 -17.76 33.45
C PHE A 244 0.65 -17.18 33.09
N THR A 245 0.77 -16.57 31.91
CA THR A 245 2.01 -15.89 31.47
C THR A 245 1.65 -14.65 30.65
N SER A 246 2.16 -13.49 31.05
CA SER A 246 1.99 -12.21 30.34
C SER A 246 2.63 -12.24 28.95
N ALA A 247 1.99 -11.60 27.98
CA ALA A 247 2.50 -11.45 26.61
C ALA A 247 2.27 -10.00 26.12
N ALA A 248 3.00 -9.56 25.10
CA ALA A 248 2.87 -8.20 24.57
C ALA A 248 1.47 -7.88 23.99
N ASP A 249 0.72 -8.92 23.57
CA ASP A 249 -0.64 -8.84 23.04
C ASP A 249 -1.73 -9.20 24.06
N GLY A 250 -1.36 -9.45 25.33
CA GLY A 250 -2.28 -9.96 26.35
C GLY A 250 -1.59 -10.98 27.25
N TYR A 251 -2.03 -12.24 27.18
CA TYR A 251 -1.48 -13.31 28.00
C TYR A 251 -1.75 -14.71 27.41
N ARG A 252 -1.18 -15.72 28.07
CA ARG A 252 -1.26 -17.14 27.74
C ARG A 252 -1.68 -17.90 28.99
N ILE A 253 -2.47 -18.95 28.82
CA ILE A 253 -2.87 -19.87 29.90
C ILE A 253 -2.40 -21.27 29.53
N LYS A 254 -1.78 -21.97 30.48
CA LYS A 254 -1.41 -23.39 30.41
C LYS A 254 -2.22 -24.15 31.46
N ILE A 255 -3.07 -25.07 31.00
CA ILE A 255 -3.90 -25.93 31.85
C ILE A 255 -3.27 -27.32 31.91
N TYR A 256 -3.11 -27.87 33.11
CA TYR A 256 -2.43 -29.15 33.36
C TYR A 256 -2.95 -29.86 34.62
N ASP A 257 -2.68 -31.16 34.76
CA ASP A 257 -3.01 -31.92 35.98
C ASP A 257 -1.98 -31.63 37.10
N SER A 258 -2.44 -31.04 38.20
CA SER A 258 -1.61 -30.62 39.33
C SER A 258 -1.06 -31.79 40.16
N THR A 259 -1.55 -33.01 39.95
CA THR A 259 -1.03 -34.23 40.60
C THR A 259 0.15 -34.85 39.86
N GLY A 260 0.36 -34.49 38.58
CA GLY A 260 1.37 -35.10 37.72
C GLY A 260 1.04 -36.52 37.24
N GLU A 261 -0.13 -37.09 37.59
CA GLU A 261 -0.56 -38.40 37.09
C GLU A 261 -0.77 -38.41 35.56
N ASN A 262 -1.02 -37.24 34.95
CA ASN A 262 -1.17 -37.05 33.51
C ASN A 262 -0.22 -35.92 33.02
N PRO A 263 0.75 -36.19 32.12
CA PRO A 263 1.66 -35.18 31.58
C PRO A 263 1.03 -34.31 30.49
N SER A 264 -0.23 -34.55 30.11
CA SER A 264 -0.93 -33.77 29.09
C SER A 264 -1.17 -32.33 29.58
N THR A 265 -0.90 -31.36 28.71
CA THR A 265 -1.18 -29.95 28.96
C THR A 265 -1.93 -29.33 27.78
N TYR A 266 -2.72 -28.29 28.04
CA TYR A 266 -3.49 -27.56 27.05
C TYR A 266 -3.16 -26.07 27.13
N HIS A 267 -3.04 -25.41 25.98
CA HIS A 267 -2.71 -23.98 25.91
C HIS A 267 -3.87 -23.16 25.34
N LEU A 268 -4.13 -22.00 25.95
CA LEU A 268 -5.05 -20.99 25.45
C LEU A 268 -4.29 -19.67 25.25
N ARG A 269 -4.62 -18.92 24.20
CA ARG A 269 -4.09 -17.58 23.96
C ARG A 269 -5.18 -16.56 24.24
N CYS A 270 -4.93 -15.60 25.13
CA CYS A 270 -5.87 -14.53 25.44
C CYS A 270 -5.28 -13.23 24.91
N THR A 271 -5.87 -12.70 23.83
CA THR A 271 -5.32 -11.56 23.07
C THR A 271 -6.27 -10.38 23.09
N PHE A 272 -5.74 -9.18 23.35
CA PHE A 272 -6.48 -7.94 23.20
C PHE A 272 -6.46 -7.48 21.74
N ASP A 273 -7.55 -6.86 21.30
CA ASP A 273 -7.67 -6.19 20.00
C ASP A 273 -6.71 -5.00 19.86
N ARG A 274 -6.48 -4.23 20.93
CA ARG A 274 -5.55 -3.11 20.97
C ARG A 274 -4.92 -2.95 22.37
N VAL A 275 -3.62 -2.66 22.42
CA VAL A 275 -2.83 -2.48 23.66
C VAL A 275 -1.96 -1.22 23.67
N LEU A 276 -1.95 -0.46 22.58
CA LEU A 276 -1.22 0.81 22.38
C LEU A 276 -2.13 1.80 21.65
N SER A 277 -1.77 3.09 21.68
CA SER A 277 -2.57 4.18 21.10
C SER A 277 -4.00 4.19 21.66
N LEU A 278 -4.10 4.17 22.99
CA LEU A 278 -5.35 4.15 23.74
C LEU A 278 -5.72 5.55 24.26
N SER A 279 -7.01 5.82 24.34
CA SER A 279 -7.61 7.06 24.85
C SER A 279 -8.53 6.79 26.05
N ASN A 280 -8.69 7.78 26.94
CA ASN A 280 -9.69 7.68 28.02
C ASN A 280 -11.09 7.48 27.41
N GLY A 281 -11.79 6.42 27.83
CA GLY A 281 -13.11 6.04 27.31
C GLY A 281 -13.09 5.01 26.16
N ASP A 282 -11.92 4.65 25.62
CA ASP A 282 -11.81 3.51 24.69
C ASP A 282 -12.32 2.21 25.33
N VAL A 283 -12.80 1.27 24.53
CA VAL A 283 -13.11 -0.10 24.97
C VAL A 283 -12.24 -1.07 24.19
N ILE A 284 -11.46 -1.89 24.91
CA ILE A 284 -10.62 -2.96 24.35
C ILE A 284 -11.19 -4.33 24.74
N THR A 285 -11.06 -5.29 23.84
CA THR A 285 -11.66 -6.64 23.94
C THR A 285 -10.57 -7.70 24.00
N CYS A 286 -10.43 -8.37 25.14
CA CYS A 286 -9.64 -9.59 25.25
C CYS A 286 -10.46 -10.80 24.76
N THR A 287 -9.92 -11.58 23.82
CA THR A 287 -10.57 -12.76 23.24
C THR A 287 -9.74 -14.01 23.49
N VAL A 288 -10.39 -15.12 23.85
CA VAL A 288 -9.74 -16.43 24.04
C VAL A 288 -9.69 -17.20 22.71
N GLN A 289 -8.50 -17.66 22.35
CA GLN A 289 -8.22 -18.45 21.16
C GLN A 289 -7.79 -19.89 21.54
N ASP A 290 -7.83 -20.79 20.56
CA ASP A 290 -7.47 -22.22 20.67
C ASP A 290 -8.38 -23.05 21.60
N ALA A 291 -9.56 -22.55 21.95
CA ALA A 291 -10.47 -23.20 22.91
C ALA A 291 -11.23 -24.43 22.36
N ASP A 292 -11.26 -24.64 21.04
CA ASP A 292 -12.19 -25.56 20.34
C ASP A 292 -12.16 -27.02 20.85
N ARG A 293 -11.00 -27.48 21.34
CA ARG A 293 -10.80 -28.85 21.82
C ARG A 293 -10.72 -28.95 23.35
N LEU A 294 -10.77 -27.84 24.08
CA LEU A 294 -10.56 -27.79 25.54
C LEU A 294 -11.51 -28.73 26.29
N VAL A 295 -12.81 -28.71 25.96
CA VAL A 295 -13.82 -29.58 26.58
C VAL A 295 -13.54 -31.06 26.27
N SER A 296 -13.12 -31.36 25.04
CA SER A 296 -12.84 -32.73 24.59
C SER A 296 -11.55 -33.35 25.12
N VAL A 297 -10.56 -32.52 25.47
CA VAL A 297 -9.22 -32.97 25.89
C VAL A 297 -9.05 -32.88 27.41
N MET A 298 -9.55 -31.80 28.03
CA MET A 298 -9.37 -31.54 29.47
C MET A 298 -10.67 -31.67 30.27
N GLY A 299 -11.84 -31.75 29.64
CA GLY A 299 -13.13 -31.71 30.34
C GLY A 299 -13.46 -30.33 30.93
N VAL A 300 -12.83 -29.27 30.42
CA VAL A 300 -12.99 -27.88 30.88
C VAL A 300 -13.78 -27.07 29.86
N SER A 301 -14.74 -26.28 30.33
CA SER A 301 -15.53 -25.31 29.56
C SER A 301 -15.23 -23.88 30.01
N LEU A 302 -15.35 -22.91 29.10
CA LEU A 302 -15.09 -21.50 29.42
C LEU A 302 -16.39 -20.79 29.79
N SER A 303 -16.40 -20.07 30.92
CA SER A 303 -17.55 -19.23 31.33
C SER A 303 -17.74 -18.01 30.43
N ALA A 304 -16.64 -17.52 29.82
CA ALA A 304 -16.63 -16.44 28.85
C ALA A 304 -15.52 -16.65 27.81
N ALA A 305 -15.81 -16.31 26.55
CA ALA A 305 -14.83 -16.32 25.45
C ALA A 305 -14.23 -14.92 25.15
N GLU A 306 -14.88 -13.85 25.62
CA GLU A 306 -14.38 -12.47 25.54
C GLU A 306 -14.57 -11.72 26.88
N LYS A 307 -13.71 -10.72 27.13
CA LYS A 307 -13.85 -9.73 28.22
C LYS A 307 -13.51 -8.35 27.70
N LYS A 308 -14.43 -7.42 27.86
CA LYS A 308 -14.26 -6.01 27.49
C LYS A 308 -13.78 -5.19 28.69
N VAL A 309 -12.88 -4.25 28.45
CA VAL A 309 -12.30 -3.36 29.47
C VAL A 309 -12.34 -1.94 28.93
N THR A 310 -12.91 -1.01 29.68
CA THR A 310 -12.86 0.42 29.36
C THR A 310 -11.54 1.01 29.84
N VAL A 311 -10.87 1.76 28.96
CA VAL A 311 -9.64 2.49 29.23
C VAL A 311 -9.96 3.73 30.07
N GLY A 312 -9.19 3.95 31.13
CA GLY A 312 -9.33 5.12 31.99
C GLY A 312 -8.09 5.32 32.87
N GLY A 313 -7.87 6.56 33.30
CA GLY A 313 -6.72 6.95 34.12
C GLY A 313 -5.46 7.32 33.32
N LEU A 314 -5.56 7.46 32.00
CA LEU A 314 -4.51 8.09 31.19
C LEU A 314 -4.48 9.59 31.46
N SER A 315 -3.30 10.20 31.36
CA SER A 315 -3.13 11.65 31.48
C SER A 315 -3.70 12.39 30.27
N ASP A 316 -4.25 13.58 30.47
CA ASP A 316 -4.67 14.45 29.38
C ASP A 316 -3.48 15.06 28.63
N MET A 317 -3.67 15.35 27.35
CA MET A 317 -2.66 15.97 26.49
C MET A 317 -2.60 17.49 26.72
N LEU A 318 -1.40 18.03 26.85
CA LEU A 318 -1.11 19.45 26.74
C LEU A 318 -0.93 19.85 25.26
N SER A 319 -1.04 21.14 24.96
CA SER A 319 -0.87 21.66 23.60
C SER A 319 -0.12 22.99 23.61
N TYR A 320 0.74 23.19 22.61
CA TYR A 320 1.44 24.44 22.37
C TYR A 320 1.47 24.79 20.88
N ASP A 321 0.90 25.96 20.56
CA ASP A 321 0.93 26.55 19.24
C ASP A 321 1.76 27.86 19.27
N PRO A 322 2.94 27.90 18.61
CA PRO A 322 3.78 29.09 18.56
C PRO A 322 3.19 30.23 17.71
N SER A 323 2.14 30.00 16.90
CA SER A 323 1.55 31.03 16.03
C SER A 323 1.07 32.28 16.79
N ASN A 324 0.67 32.09 18.03
CA ASN A 324 0.11 33.11 18.92
C ASN A 324 1.16 34.07 19.50
N GLU A 325 2.45 33.74 19.36
CA GLU A 325 3.55 34.34 20.14
C GLU A 325 4.79 34.64 19.28
N VAL A 326 5.06 33.85 18.24
CA VAL A 326 6.15 34.07 17.29
C VAL A 326 5.71 35.03 16.20
N SER A 327 6.53 36.04 15.92
CA SER A 327 6.33 36.98 14.82
C SER A 327 7.63 37.13 14.02
N ALA A 328 7.54 37.70 12.81
CA ALA A 328 8.70 38.06 12.02
C ALA A 328 8.62 39.53 11.59
N VAL A 329 9.76 40.22 11.63
CA VAL A 329 9.93 41.55 11.05
C VAL A 329 10.59 41.37 9.69
N PHE A 330 10.03 42.01 8.67
CA PHE A 330 10.58 42.00 7.30
C PHE A 330 11.21 43.36 7.00
N SER A 331 12.29 43.36 6.21
CA SER A 331 13.06 44.57 5.90
C SER A 331 13.66 44.53 4.49
N GLY A 332 14.00 45.71 3.95
CA GLY A 332 14.41 45.87 2.56
C GLY A 332 13.21 45.99 1.60
N PHE A 333 13.39 45.55 0.36
CA PHE A 333 12.46 45.80 -0.74
C PHE A 333 11.56 44.62 -1.08
N SER A 334 10.34 44.90 -1.53
CA SER A 334 9.35 43.90 -1.97
C SER A 334 9.91 43.05 -3.12
N GLY A 335 9.81 41.72 -3.01
CA GLY A 335 10.45 40.75 -3.90
C GLY A 335 11.92 40.45 -3.57
N TYR A 336 12.55 41.24 -2.70
CA TYR A 336 13.97 41.17 -2.36
C TYR A 336 14.22 41.21 -0.83
N GLY A 337 13.17 41.09 -0.02
CA GLY A 337 13.25 41.32 1.41
C GLY A 337 14.09 40.31 2.17
N GLU A 338 14.38 40.65 3.42
CA GLU A 338 14.98 39.80 4.45
C GLU A 338 14.05 39.72 5.66
N ALA A 339 14.18 38.68 6.47
CA ALA A 339 13.26 38.34 7.55
C ALA A 339 14.02 38.09 8.86
N GLU A 340 13.50 38.59 9.98
CA GLU A 340 14.03 38.39 11.33
C GLU A 340 12.93 37.85 12.25
N ILE A 341 13.11 36.64 12.78
CA ILE A 341 12.14 36.04 13.72
C ILE A 341 12.30 36.68 15.11
N LYS A 342 11.21 37.22 15.65
CA LYS A 342 11.10 37.69 17.03
C LYS A 342 10.60 36.53 17.90
N LEU A 343 11.44 36.14 18.85
CA LEU A 343 11.23 35.01 19.74
C LEU A 343 10.46 35.45 21.00
N PRO A 344 9.43 34.71 21.46
CA PRO A 344 8.60 35.10 22.61
C PRO A 344 9.29 34.92 23.97
N GLY A 345 10.42 34.20 24.03
CA GLY A 345 11.15 33.89 25.26
C GLY A 345 10.77 32.53 25.85
N ASP A 346 11.27 32.26 27.06
CA ASP A 346 11.01 31.01 27.79
C ASP A 346 9.59 31.01 28.39
N LYS A 347 8.83 29.93 28.15
CA LYS A 347 7.44 29.77 28.59
C LYS A 347 7.26 28.48 29.40
N THR A 348 6.39 28.48 30.40
CA THR A 348 6.01 27.26 31.14
C THR A 348 4.80 26.56 30.52
N LEU A 349 4.85 25.22 30.46
CA LEU A 349 3.74 24.37 30.01
C LEU A 349 3.65 23.13 30.92
N GLY A 350 2.68 23.12 31.83
CA GLY A 350 2.59 22.09 32.87
C GLY A 350 3.84 22.07 33.76
N SER A 351 4.53 20.94 33.81
CA SER A 351 5.81 20.75 34.51
C SER A 351 7.06 21.08 33.67
N TYR A 352 6.89 21.49 32.41
CA TYR A 352 7.96 21.71 31.45
C TYR A 352 8.19 23.18 31.14
N ILE A 353 9.38 23.49 30.63
CA ILE A 353 9.70 24.80 30.05
C ILE A 353 9.86 24.61 28.54
N ILE A 354 9.21 25.45 27.74
CA ILE A 354 9.42 25.57 26.30
C ILE A 354 10.31 26.78 26.04
N LYS A 355 11.37 26.57 25.25
CA LYS A 355 12.25 27.62 24.75
C LYS A 355 12.19 27.66 23.22
N THR A 356 12.53 28.81 22.65
CA THR A 356 12.54 29.02 21.19
C THR A 356 13.88 29.62 20.73
N GLU A 357 14.44 29.09 19.65
CA GLU A 357 15.63 29.63 18.97
C GLU A 357 15.33 29.81 17.46
N ALA A 358 16.10 30.63 16.74
CA ALA A 358 15.96 30.83 15.29
C ALA A 358 17.25 30.51 14.50
N ASP A 359 17.11 29.83 13.36
CA ASP A 359 18.19 29.61 12.36
C ASP A 359 17.77 30.31 11.06
N VAL A 360 18.33 31.52 10.87
CA VAL A 360 18.00 32.44 9.79
C VAL A 360 19.23 32.68 8.92
N SER A 361 19.10 32.43 7.62
CA SER A 361 20.13 32.68 6.61
C SER A 361 19.50 32.73 5.21
N ALA A 362 20.26 33.12 4.19
CA ALA A 362 19.80 33.13 2.79
C ALA A 362 19.35 31.76 2.22
N SER A 363 19.50 30.66 2.97
CA SER A 363 19.01 29.32 2.63
C SER A 363 18.11 28.67 3.69
N ARG A 364 17.79 29.37 4.80
CA ARG A 364 17.05 28.81 5.94
C ARG A 364 16.24 29.89 6.65
N LEU A 365 14.99 29.59 6.95
CA LEU A 365 14.18 30.34 7.89
C LEU A 365 13.50 29.30 8.79
N ARG A 366 13.91 29.26 10.07
CA ARG A 366 13.56 28.17 11.00
C ARG A 366 13.32 28.68 12.40
N LEU A 367 12.35 28.07 13.06
CA LEU A 367 12.10 28.18 14.49
C LEU A 367 12.38 26.83 15.14
N TYR A 368 13.31 26.74 16.08
CA TYR A 368 13.42 25.58 16.96
C TYR A 368 12.47 25.74 18.15
N THR A 369 11.85 24.64 18.55
CA THR A 369 11.06 24.53 19.77
C THR A 369 11.70 23.47 20.64
N ILE A 370 12.14 23.87 21.82
CA ILE A 370 12.98 23.08 22.72
C ILE A 370 12.17 22.83 23.98
N LEU A 371 11.94 21.56 24.30
CA LEU A 371 11.30 21.14 25.52
C LEU A 371 12.38 20.89 26.58
N CYS A 372 12.23 21.54 27.74
CA CYS A 372 13.11 21.44 28.88
C CYS A 372 12.39 20.90 30.13
N ASP A 373 13.15 20.31 31.04
CA ASP A 373 12.67 19.99 32.39
C ASP A 373 12.48 21.25 33.25
N ALA A 374 11.96 21.08 34.46
CA ALA A 374 11.76 22.17 35.43
C ALA A 374 13.07 22.84 35.91
N ASN A 375 14.24 22.26 35.61
CA ASN A 375 15.56 22.83 35.91
C ASN A 375 16.16 23.57 34.69
N GLY A 376 15.53 23.49 33.52
CA GLY A 376 16.00 24.06 32.26
C GLY A 376 16.88 23.14 31.40
N ASN A 377 17.02 21.85 31.73
CA ASN A 377 17.76 20.88 30.92
C ASN A 377 16.99 20.52 29.66
N GLU A 378 17.62 20.53 28.48
CA GLU A 378 17.01 20.11 27.21
C GLU A 378 16.63 18.62 27.23
N LEU A 379 15.35 18.32 27.01
CA LEU A 379 14.78 16.97 26.89
C LEU A 379 14.60 16.58 25.42
N ARG A 380 14.05 17.49 24.61
CA ARG A 380 13.82 17.33 23.16
C ARG A 380 13.96 18.66 22.45
N ARG A 381 14.33 18.62 21.18
CA ARG A 381 14.42 19.77 20.28
C ARG A 381 13.80 19.40 18.93
N LEU A 382 12.74 20.09 18.57
CA LEU A 382 12.09 20.01 17.27
C LEU A 382 12.32 21.34 16.52
N ARG A 383 11.98 21.39 15.23
CA ARG A 383 11.99 22.63 14.47
C ARG A 383 10.80 22.75 13.54
N TYR A 384 10.46 23.97 13.20
CA TYR A 384 9.65 24.29 12.03
C TYR A 384 10.60 24.74 10.91
N ASP A 385 10.45 24.16 9.72
CA ASP A 385 11.09 24.64 8.49
C ASP A 385 10.08 25.51 7.73
N ALA A 386 10.47 26.71 7.29
CA ALA A 386 9.62 27.56 6.44
C ALA A 386 9.64 27.14 4.97
N ASP A 387 8.50 27.30 4.29
CA ASP A 387 8.36 27.11 2.84
C ASP A 387 9.18 28.12 2.00
N LYS A 388 9.28 29.37 2.49
CA LYS A 388 9.96 30.49 1.82
C LYS A 388 11.07 31.06 2.70
N THR A 389 12.30 31.07 2.18
CA THR A 389 13.50 31.57 2.92
C THR A 389 14.11 32.83 2.32
N LYS A 390 13.60 33.31 1.17
CA LYS A 390 14.08 34.51 0.45
C LYS A 390 13.04 35.01 -0.57
N TYR A 391 13.31 36.17 -1.16
CA TYR A 391 12.42 36.87 -2.12
C TYR A 391 11.05 37.22 -1.52
N PHE A 392 11.04 37.65 -0.27
CA PHE A 392 9.83 38.12 0.42
C PHE A 392 9.32 39.41 -0.24
N ALA A 393 8.00 39.48 -0.46
CA ALA A 393 7.23 40.57 -1.04
C ALA A 393 6.01 40.85 -0.18
N ASN A 394 5.52 42.10 -0.17
CA ASN A 394 4.34 42.45 0.61
C ASN A 394 3.13 41.59 0.20
N SER A 395 2.37 41.09 1.19
CA SER A 395 1.25 40.14 1.03
C SER A 395 1.62 38.68 0.74
N ASP A 396 2.90 38.30 0.67
CA ASP A 396 3.29 36.89 0.77
C ASP A 396 2.76 36.28 2.08
N THR A 397 2.49 34.97 2.07
CA THR A 397 2.34 34.18 3.29
C THR A 397 3.49 33.18 3.38
N VAL A 398 4.16 33.14 4.53
CA VAL A 398 5.24 32.19 4.84
C VAL A 398 4.69 31.13 5.77
N THR A 399 4.73 29.87 5.35
CA THR A 399 4.23 28.71 6.12
C THR A 399 5.39 28.01 6.82
N PHE A 400 5.33 27.94 8.14
CA PHE A 400 6.26 27.20 8.98
C PHE A 400 5.66 25.83 9.30
N SER A 401 6.32 24.74 8.88
CA SER A 401 5.83 23.36 9.05
C SER A 401 6.70 22.57 10.01
N LEU A 402 6.07 21.86 10.96
CA LEU A 402 6.74 21.10 12.02
C LEU A 402 7.52 19.91 11.44
N ASN A 403 8.83 19.96 11.58
CA ASN A 403 9.74 18.89 11.21
C ASN A 403 10.09 18.04 12.43
N THR A 404 9.29 16.99 12.65
CA THR A 404 9.52 15.98 13.70
C THR A 404 10.79 15.16 13.46
N SER A 405 11.17 14.92 12.21
CA SER A 405 12.24 13.98 11.82
C SER A 405 12.08 12.60 12.50
N GLY A 406 10.84 12.16 12.74
CA GLY A 406 10.50 10.93 13.46
C GLY A 406 10.42 11.04 14.99
N ASN A 407 10.67 12.22 15.58
CA ASN A 407 10.52 12.47 17.01
C ASN A 407 9.21 13.21 17.30
N THR A 408 8.39 12.62 18.17
CA THR A 408 7.15 13.19 18.72
C THR A 408 7.37 13.58 20.19
N LEU A 409 6.61 14.55 20.70
CA LEU A 409 6.54 14.85 22.14
C LEU A 409 5.41 14.07 22.84
N GLU A 410 4.47 13.54 22.07
CA GLU A 410 3.17 13.10 22.56
C GLU A 410 3.24 11.85 23.46
N ALA A 411 3.97 10.82 23.03
CA ALA A 411 4.11 9.57 23.78
C ALA A 411 5.01 9.72 25.04
N ASP A 412 6.06 10.55 24.95
CA ASP A 412 7.07 10.70 26.01
C ASP A 412 6.67 11.76 27.06
N TYR A 413 6.04 12.87 26.63
CA TYR A 413 5.82 14.08 27.45
C TYR A 413 4.38 14.60 27.42
N GLY A 414 3.48 13.98 26.65
CA GLY A 414 2.06 14.36 26.61
C GLY A 414 1.78 15.72 25.98
N ILE A 415 2.68 16.24 25.14
CA ILE A 415 2.54 17.55 24.51
C ILE A 415 2.28 17.39 23.02
N THR A 416 1.20 18.00 22.54
CA THR A 416 1.00 18.27 21.10
C THR A 416 1.62 19.60 20.72
N LEU A 417 2.15 19.68 19.50
CA LEU A 417 2.55 20.92 18.84
C LEU A 417 1.63 21.18 17.64
N ALA A 418 1.46 22.44 17.25
CA ALA A 418 0.80 22.76 15.99
C ALA A 418 1.60 22.17 14.79
N GLU A 419 0.93 21.52 13.85
CA GLU A 419 1.61 20.95 12.66
C GLU A 419 2.18 22.05 11.74
N THR A 420 1.47 23.18 11.64
CA THR A 420 1.87 24.33 10.83
C THR A 420 1.41 25.64 11.46
N PHE A 421 2.13 26.73 11.20
CA PHE A 421 1.63 28.10 11.39
C PHE A 421 2.07 29.00 10.22
N THR A 422 1.46 30.19 10.10
CA THR A 422 1.74 31.12 9.00
C THR A 422 2.07 32.53 9.48
N ILE A 423 2.93 33.24 8.76
CA ILE A 423 3.21 34.67 8.95
C ILE A 423 3.02 35.40 7.62
N THR A 424 2.25 36.49 7.61
CA THR A 424 2.07 37.36 6.43
C THR A 424 3.20 38.39 6.35
N VAL A 425 3.82 38.52 5.19
CA VAL A 425 4.87 39.51 4.92
C VAL A 425 4.25 40.90 4.74
N SER A 426 4.77 41.87 5.48
CA SER A 426 4.38 43.29 5.38
C SER A 426 5.52 44.19 5.84
N GLY A 427 5.49 45.47 5.43
CA GLY A 427 6.47 46.48 5.84
C GLY A 427 7.71 46.60 4.94
N LEU A 428 7.74 45.92 3.79
CA LEU A 428 8.81 46.09 2.79
C LEU A 428 8.56 47.34 1.93
N GLU A 429 9.62 48.02 1.49
CA GLU A 429 9.54 49.13 0.53
C GLU A 429 9.29 48.57 -0.89
N GLU A 430 8.38 49.17 -1.67
CA GLU A 430 8.19 48.75 -3.07
C GLU A 430 9.35 49.24 -3.96
N PRO A 431 9.98 48.37 -4.77
CA PRO A 431 11.14 48.75 -5.57
C PRO A 431 10.77 49.66 -6.74
N VAL A 432 11.69 50.57 -7.08
CA VAL A 432 11.60 51.48 -8.22
C VAL A 432 11.74 50.71 -9.53
N ASP A 433 10.66 50.65 -10.30
CA ASP A 433 10.70 50.35 -11.73
C ASP A 433 11.26 51.58 -12.49
N PRO A 434 12.41 51.44 -13.19
CA PRO A 434 13.08 52.57 -13.83
C PRO A 434 12.52 52.94 -15.21
N LYS A 435 11.48 52.25 -15.72
CA LYS A 435 10.74 52.58 -16.96
C LYS A 435 11.58 52.70 -18.24
N PHE A 436 12.61 51.86 -18.41
CA PHE A 436 13.47 51.89 -19.60
C PHE A 436 12.74 51.59 -20.93
N ALA A 437 11.72 50.71 -20.92
CA ALA A 437 10.98 50.32 -22.12
C ALA A 437 10.19 51.52 -22.70
N ASP A 438 9.53 52.29 -21.83
CA ASP A 438 8.75 53.48 -22.18
C ASP A 438 9.59 54.63 -22.80
N ARG A 439 10.93 54.48 -22.79
CA ARG A 439 11.91 55.52 -23.15
C ARG A 439 12.75 55.19 -24.38
N LEU A 440 12.61 54.00 -24.96
CA LEU A 440 13.43 53.54 -26.08
C LEU A 440 12.55 53.12 -27.26
N SER A 441 12.82 53.68 -28.43
CA SER A 441 12.16 53.37 -29.69
C SER A 441 13.14 52.68 -30.63
N VAL A 442 12.71 51.53 -31.18
CA VAL A 442 13.47 50.70 -32.11
C VAL A 442 12.73 50.71 -33.45
N ALA A 443 13.39 51.13 -34.53
CA ALA A 443 12.84 51.05 -35.87
C ALA A 443 13.60 50.01 -36.70
N PHE A 444 12.87 49.19 -37.45
CA PHE A 444 13.41 48.15 -38.31
C PHE A 444 13.33 48.58 -39.77
N GLU A 445 14.32 48.19 -40.57
CA GLU A 445 14.38 48.52 -42.00
C GLU A 445 14.93 47.36 -42.83
N GLY A 446 14.76 47.44 -44.16
CA GLY A 446 15.09 46.38 -45.10
C GLY A 446 13.88 45.52 -45.45
N PHE A 447 14.15 44.26 -45.78
CA PHE A 447 13.15 43.31 -46.29
C PHE A 447 13.08 42.04 -45.41
N GLU A 448 11.97 41.30 -45.46
CA GLU A 448 11.84 40.03 -44.72
C GLU A 448 12.89 39.01 -45.19
N GLY A 449 13.56 38.36 -44.23
CA GLY A 449 14.76 37.52 -44.41
C GLY A 449 16.09 38.29 -44.41
N TYR A 450 16.04 39.61 -44.58
CA TYR A 450 17.21 40.50 -44.73
C TYR A 450 17.08 41.78 -43.88
N GLY A 451 16.23 41.76 -42.86
CA GLY A 451 15.90 42.94 -42.06
C GLY A 451 17.03 43.30 -41.08
N LYS A 452 17.03 44.54 -40.60
CA LYS A 452 17.97 45.02 -39.58
C LYS A 452 17.35 46.11 -38.71
N ILE A 453 17.99 46.43 -37.59
CA ILE A 453 17.65 47.62 -36.81
C ILE A 453 18.19 48.84 -37.56
N GLY A 454 17.28 49.67 -38.08
CA GLY A 454 17.60 50.90 -38.82
C GLY A 454 17.85 52.10 -37.91
N SER A 455 17.12 52.20 -36.79
CA SER A 455 17.37 53.25 -35.80
C SER A 455 17.08 52.79 -34.37
N LEU A 456 17.76 53.45 -33.42
CA LEU A 456 17.62 53.27 -31.98
C LEU A 456 17.58 54.66 -31.35
N THR A 457 16.39 55.09 -30.92
CA THR A 457 16.10 56.49 -30.52
C THR A 457 15.46 56.57 -29.15
N LEU A 458 15.53 57.73 -28.48
CA LEU A 458 14.91 57.93 -27.17
C LEU A 458 13.54 58.62 -27.28
N ILE A 459 12.64 58.25 -26.38
CA ILE A 459 11.31 58.85 -26.23
C ILE A 459 11.36 59.85 -25.06
N GLY A 460 11.52 61.13 -25.41
CA GLY A 460 11.74 62.22 -24.47
C GLY A 460 13.22 62.50 -24.19
N GLU A 461 13.51 63.04 -23.01
CA GLU A 461 14.85 63.46 -22.59
C GLU A 461 15.77 62.27 -22.29
N ASP A 462 17.09 62.45 -22.50
CA ASP A 462 18.09 61.42 -22.23
C ASP A 462 18.41 61.25 -20.74
N VAL A 463 18.06 62.25 -19.92
CA VAL A 463 18.14 62.23 -18.46
C VAL A 463 16.75 62.42 -17.87
N TYR A 464 16.36 61.58 -16.91
CA TYR A 464 15.09 61.70 -16.17
C TYR A 464 15.21 61.11 -14.77
N THR A 465 14.24 61.41 -13.89
CA THR A 465 14.18 60.91 -12.52
C THR A 465 13.02 59.94 -12.30
N VAL A 466 13.21 58.92 -11.46
CA VAL A 466 12.14 58.09 -10.89
C VAL A 466 12.41 57.88 -9.41
N GLY A 467 11.48 58.31 -8.55
CA GLY A 467 11.73 58.38 -7.10
C GLY A 467 12.92 59.27 -6.79
N LYS A 468 13.88 58.76 -6.00
CA LYS A 468 15.14 59.44 -5.64
C LYS A 468 16.29 59.23 -6.64
N TYR A 469 16.06 58.49 -7.73
CA TYR A 469 17.10 58.10 -8.68
C TYR A 469 17.02 58.90 -9.98
N THR A 470 18.19 59.31 -10.47
CA THR A 470 18.38 59.91 -11.80
C THR A 470 18.97 58.86 -12.74
N PHE A 471 18.39 58.74 -13.92
CA PHE A 471 18.79 57.81 -14.97
C PHE A 471 19.25 58.61 -16.19
N LYS A 472 20.43 58.29 -16.72
CA LYS A 472 20.87 58.76 -18.05
C LYS A 472 20.91 57.58 -19.02
N LEU A 473 20.16 57.69 -20.10
CA LEU A 473 20.12 56.77 -21.22
C LEU A 473 21.12 57.19 -22.30
N THR A 474 21.75 56.23 -22.96
CA THR A 474 22.59 56.49 -24.14
C THR A 474 22.47 55.30 -25.09
N PRO A 475 21.60 55.38 -26.12
CA PRO A 475 21.53 54.37 -27.16
C PRO A 475 22.79 54.43 -28.04
N THR A 476 23.21 53.27 -28.56
CA THR A 476 24.33 53.14 -29.50
C THR A 476 23.95 52.16 -30.59
N LEU A 477 23.94 52.63 -31.83
CA LEU A 477 23.81 51.81 -33.04
C LEU A 477 25.02 52.08 -33.95
N ASP A 478 26.01 51.20 -33.87
CA ASP A 478 27.23 51.21 -34.68
C ASP A 478 27.28 49.91 -35.51
N PRO A 479 26.72 49.91 -36.74
CA PRO A 479 26.77 48.77 -37.64
C PRO A 479 28.12 48.66 -38.38
N GLY A 480 29.03 49.63 -38.23
CA GLY A 480 30.35 49.63 -38.87
C GLY A 480 31.45 48.95 -38.04
N SER A 481 31.23 48.76 -36.75
CA SER A 481 32.11 47.98 -35.86
C SER A 481 32.37 46.56 -36.39
N LEU A 482 33.59 46.05 -36.15
CA LEU A 482 34.01 44.67 -36.47
C LEU A 482 33.12 43.54 -35.92
N PHE A 483 32.27 43.84 -34.94
CA PHE A 483 31.28 42.93 -34.35
C PHE A 483 29.84 43.47 -34.43
N GLY A 484 29.68 44.69 -34.96
CA GLY A 484 28.54 45.59 -34.73
C GLY A 484 28.31 45.91 -33.24
N LYS A 485 27.54 46.97 -32.97
CA LYS A 485 27.04 47.28 -31.62
C LYS A 485 25.63 47.84 -31.73
N CYS A 486 24.67 47.14 -31.14
CA CYS A 486 23.34 47.67 -30.86
C CYS A 486 23.07 47.50 -29.36
N LEU A 487 23.09 48.62 -28.63
CA LEU A 487 22.94 48.63 -27.17
C LEU A 487 22.31 49.91 -26.64
N LEU A 488 21.77 49.82 -25.43
CA LEU A 488 21.42 50.93 -24.57
C LEU A 488 22.33 50.88 -23.34
N SER A 489 23.14 51.91 -23.12
CA SER A 489 23.83 52.12 -21.85
C SER A 489 22.94 52.96 -20.93
N VAL A 490 22.95 52.63 -19.63
CA VAL A 490 22.18 53.33 -18.59
C VAL A 490 23.08 53.64 -17.42
N VAL A 491 23.33 54.91 -17.14
CA VAL A 491 23.97 55.37 -15.90
C VAL A 491 22.89 55.66 -14.87
N VAL A 492 23.08 55.20 -13.64
CA VAL A 492 22.18 55.42 -12.51
C VAL A 492 22.91 56.24 -11.44
N ALA A 493 22.25 57.28 -10.93
CA ALA A 493 22.78 58.20 -9.93
C ALA A 493 21.72 58.55 -8.86
N ASP A 494 22.17 58.99 -7.69
CA ASP A 494 21.34 59.68 -6.69
C ASP A 494 21.99 61.01 -6.26
N GLU A 495 21.54 61.61 -5.16
CA GLU A 495 22.08 62.87 -4.61
C GLU A 495 23.59 62.80 -4.28
N SER A 496 24.14 61.59 -4.11
CA SER A 496 25.57 61.32 -3.89
C SER A 496 26.39 61.27 -5.20
N GLY A 497 25.72 61.27 -6.36
CA GLY A 497 26.32 61.11 -7.68
C GLY A 497 26.12 59.72 -8.30
N ASN A 498 27.03 59.35 -9.22
CA ASN A 498 26.92 58.11 -10.00
C ASN A 498 27.09 56.86 -9.11
N LEU A 499 26.10 55.96 -9.15
CA LEU A 499 26.09 54.71 -8.40
C LEU A 499 26.67 53.55 -9.22
N PHE A 500 26.15 53.34 -10.43
CA PHE A 500 26.56 52.27 -11.33
C PHE A 500 26.10 52.54 -12.77
N THR A 501 26.66 51.77 -13.71
CA THR A 501 26.21 51.72 -15.11
C THR A 501 25.79 50.29 -15.45
N VAL A 502 24.66 50.13 -16.14
CA VAL A 502 24.25 48.86 -16.76
C VAL A 502 24.11 49.03 -18.26
N GLU A 503 24.10 47.91 -18.99
CA GLU A 503 23.89 47.89 -20.43
C GLU A 503 22.86 46.84 -20.82
N TYR A 504 22.03 47.18 -21.78
CA TYR A 504 21.11 46.27 -22.46
C TYR A 504 21.60 46.10 -23.90
N ARG A 505 21.91 44.88 -24.35
CA ARG A 505 22.42 44.63 -25.72
C ARG A 505 21.61 43.51 -26.40
N THR A 506 21.23 43.70 -27.66
CA THR A 506 20.76 42.57 -28.49
C THR A 506 21.93 41.73 -29.01
N GLY A 507 21.66 40.46 -29.32
CA GLY A 507 22.57 39.59 -30.08
C GLY A 507 22.31 39.62 -31.59
N SER A 508 21.08 39.95 -32.00
CA SER A 508 20.63 39.99 -33.40
C SER A 508 20.14 41.39 -33.74
N PHE A 509 20.77 42.03 -34.72
CA PHE A 509 20.41 43.38 -35.22
C PHE A 509 20.46 43.47 -36.76
N SER A 510 20.69 42.35 -37.44
CA SER A 510 20.77 42.18 -38.90
C SER A 510 20.38 40.75 -39.26
N ASN A 511 19.90 40.53 -40.49
CA ASN A 511 19.30 39.28 -40.97
C ASN A 511 18.05 38.87 -40.17
N LEU A 512 17.22 39.84 -39.79
CA LEU A 512 15.92 39.63 -39.17
C LEU A 512 14.97 38.97 -40.19
N GLY A 513 14.29 37.91 -39.76
CA GLY A 513 13.60 36.95 -40.61
C GLY A 513 12.23 37.41 -41.09
N ALA A 514 11.41 37.99 -40.21
CA ALA A 514 10.04 38.37 -40.54
C ALA A 514 9.49 39.50 -39.66
N ASN A 515 8.43 40.17 -40.14
CA ASN A 515 7.57 40.93 -39.23
C ASN A 515 6.93 39.95 -38.21
N GLY A 516 6.91 40.32 -36.93
CA GLY A 516 6.45 39.45 -35.83
C GLY A 516 7.56 38.68 -35.08
N GLU A 517 8.82 38.81 -35.46
CA GLU A 517 9.96 38.28 -34.70
C GLU A 517 10.24 39.10 -33.42
N ASP A 518 10.75 38.48 -32.36
CA ASP A 518 11.11 39.16 -31.10
C ASP A 518 12.60 39.56 -31.05
N VAL A 519 12.89 40.86 -30.99
CA VAL A 519 14.24 41.39 -30.74
C VAL A 519 14.35 41.81 -29.27
N LYS A 520 15.21 41.11 -28.51
CA LYS A 520 15.39 41.30 -27.08
C LYS A 520 16.73 41.94 -26.76
N PHE A 521 16.71 43.11 -26.13
CA PHE A 521 17.90 43.76 -25.57
C PHE A 521 18.13 43.24 -24.16
N THR A 522 18.93 42.19 -23.99
CA THR A 522 19.18 41.57 -22.67
C THR A 522 20.12 42.41 -21.81
N CYS A 523 19.80 42.56 -20.53
CA CYS A 523 20.66 43.19 -19.52
C CYS A 523 21.96 42.39 -19.36
N ARG A 524 23.10 43.05 -19.51
CA ARG A 524 24.44 42.45 -19.30
C ARG A 524 24.76 42.22 -17.82
N THR A 525 24.01 42.86 -16.92
CA THR A 525 24.00 42.52 -15.51
C THR A 525 23.21 41.23 -15.31
N GLY A 526 23.92 40.12 -15.09
CA GLY A 526 23.31 38.82 -14.81
C GLY A 526 22.42 38.85 -13.56
N SER A 527 21.54 37.84 -13.40
CA SER A 527 20.50 37.78 -12.36
C SER A 527 21.00 38.08 -10.95
N SER A 528 22.12 37.50 -10.51
CA SER A 528 22.73 37.80 -9.19
C SER A 528 23.21 39.25 -9.04
N GLY A 529 23.63 39.90 -10.13
CA GLY A 529 23.96 41.32 -10.12
C GLY A 529 22.72 42.21 -10.01
N ARG A 530 21.64 41.86 -10.71
CA ARG A 530 20.34 42.55 -10.58
C ARG A 530 19.73 42.36 -9.20
N GLU A 531 19.81 41.17 -8.61
CA GLU A 531 19.38 40.93 -7.23
C GLU A 531 20.17 41.81 -6.22
N LYS A 532 21.49 41.94 -6.38
CA LYS A 532 22.30 42.82 -5.51
C LYS A 532 21.88 44.29 -5.64
N ILE A 533 21.65 44.77 -6.86
CA ILE A 533 21.19 46.14 -7.11
C ILE A 533 19.80 46.37 -6.50
N ALA A 534 18.87 45.41 -6.65
CA ALA A 534 17.55 45.50 -6.07
C ALA A 534 17.56 45.45 -4.53
N ARG A 535 18.41 44.61 -3.90
CA ARG A 535 18.59 44.60 -2.44
C ARG A 535 19.24 45.88 -1.90
N GLN A 536 20.25 46.41 -2.59
CA GLN A 536 21.06 47.54 -2.11
C GLN A 536 20.43 48.90 -2.37
N TYR A 537 19.73 49.07 -3.50
CA TYR A 537 19.21 50.35 -3.97
C TYR A 537 17.69 50.35 -4.19
N GLY A 538 17.02 49.20 -4.11
CA GLY A 538 15.59 49.11 -4.39
C GLY A 538 15.23 49.35 -5.86
N ILE A 539 16.14 49.09 -6.80
CA ILE A 539 15.90 49.31 -8.24
C ILE A 539 15.63 47.98 -8.93
N ALA A 540 14.41 47.80 -9.44
CA ALA A 540 13.98 46.61 -10.16
C ALA A 540 14.43 46.67 -11.63
N LEU A 541 15.68 46.27 -11.90
CA LEU A 541 16.20 46.22 -13.26
C LEU A 541 15.51 45.12 -14.10
N PRO A 542 14.83 45.46 -15.22
CA PRO A 542 14.25 44.45 -16.11
C PRO A 542 15.34 43.54 -16.70
N GLU A 543 14.96 42.31 -17.03
CA GLU A 543 15.87 41.31 -17.59
C GLU A 543 16.26 41.61 -19.05
N SER A 544 15.28 42.05 -19.83
CA SER A 544 15.45 42.52 -21.19
C SER A 544 14.44 43.62 -21.51
N LEU A 545 14.70 44.36 -22.59
CA LEU A 545 13.73 45.23 -23.24
C LEU A 545 13.38 44.58 -24.57
N ASP A 546 12.13 44.20 -24.75
CA ASP A 546 11.67 43.33 -25.83
C ASP A 546 10.82 44.10 -26.85
N TYR A 547 11.12 43.94 -28.13
CA TYR A 547 10.47 44.64 -29.24
C TYR A 547 10.12 43.68 -30.35
N THR A 548 8.87 43.71 -30.81
CA THR A 548 8.43 42.91 -31.98
C THR A 548 8.79 43.63 -33.28
N VAL A 549 9.46 42.92 -34.19
CA VAL A 549 9.88 43.40 -35.51
C VAL A 549 8.65 43.79 -36.33
N SER A 550 8.65 45.01 -36.85
CA SER A 550 7.58 45.55 -37.70
C SER A 550 8.13 46.58 -38.67
N GLY A 551 7.52 46.68 -39.85
CA GLY A 551 7.90 47.62 -40.91
C GLY A 551 8.88 47.07 -41.96
N LEU A 552 9.26 45.79 -41.91
CA LEU A 552 10.05 45.17 -42.98
C LEU A 552 9.21 45.04 -44.26
N LYS A 553 9.79 45.40 -45.40
CA LYS A 553 9.18 45.22 -46.72
C LYS A 553 9.11 43.71 -47.07
N ALA A 554 8.03 43.24 -47.69
CA ALA A 554 7.97 41.88 -48.21
C ALA A 554 9.00 41.68 -49.35
N THR A 555 9.64 40.50 -49.40
CA THR A 555 10.54 40.13 -50.51
C THR A 555 9.76 39.71 -51.76
N THR A 556 10.39 39.85 -52.93
CA THR A 556 9.85 39.38 -54.21
C THR A 556 10.76 38.29 -54.75
N ALA A 557 10.23 37.07 -54.93
CA ALA A 557 10.96 36.00 -55.60
C ALA A 557 11.04 36.26 -57.12
N VAL A 558 12.22 36.06 -57.71
CA VAL A 558 12.47 36.28 -59.14
C VAL A 558 13.35 35.15 -59.70
N ASP A 559 13.01 34.62 -60.87
CA ASP A 559 13.88 33.73 -61.63
C ASP A 559 14.15 34.28 -63.04
N PRO A 560 15.31 34.96 -63.26
CA PRO A 560 15.73 35.44 -64.57
C PRO A 560 15.81 34.35 -65.66
N ARG A 561 15.85 33.06 -65.28
CA ARG A 561 15.87 31.95 -66.24
C ARG A 561 14.54 31.78 -66.97
N GLU A 562 13.43 32.32 -66.45
CA GLU A 562 12.16 32.35 -67.19
C GLU A 562 12.28 33.14 -68.51
N MET A 563 13.19 34.11 -68.58
CA MET A 563 13.47 34.88 -69.81
C MET A 563 14.42 34.18 -70.78
N LEU A 564 14.95 32.99 -70.43
CA LEU A 564 15.77 32.20 -71.33
C LEU A 564 14.94 31.42 -72.36
N THR A 565 15.51 31.26 -73.54
CA THR A 565 15.24 30.15 -74.45
C THR A 565 16.46 29.22 -74.45
N TYR A 566 16.24 27.92 -74.37
CA TYR A 566 17.32 26.94 -74.50
C TYR A 566 17.43 26.51 -75.97
N ALA A 567 18.62 26.68 -76.55
CA ALA A 567 18.91 26.27 -77.92
C ALA A 567 20.03 25.24 -77.91
N PHE A 568 19.88 24.18 -78.70
CA PHE A 568 20.94 23.20 -78.92
C PHE A 568 21.62 23.50 -80.24
N SER A 569 22.86 23.98 -80.18
CA SER A 569 23.69 24.26 -81.35
C SER A 569 24.69 23.12 -81.56
N GLY A 570 25.17 22.95 -82.80
CA GLY A 570 26.14 21.90 -83.07
C GLY A 570 26.70 21.90 -84.48
N ALA A 571 28.02 21.72 -84.57
CA ALA A 571 28.76 21.47 -85.79
C ALA A 571 29.74 20.30 -85.54
N ASN A 572 30.07 19.55 -86.60
CA ASN A 572 31.05 18.45 -86.54
C ASN A 572 30.77 17.38 -85.46
N GLY A 573 29.50 17.14 -85.11
CA GLY A 573 29.09 16.07 -84.21
C GLY A 573 29.15 16.37 -82.71
N LYS A 574 29.39 17.63 -82.31
CA LYS A 574 29.19 18.07 -80.92
C LYS A 574 27.90 18.87 -80.80
N ILE A 575 27.00 18.45 -79.92
CA ILE A 575 25.87 19.27 -79.46
C ILE A 575 26.30 20.01 -78.18
N VAL A 576 25.95 21.28 -78.08
CA VAL A 576 26.16 22.13 -76.89
C VAL A 576 24.87 22.88 -76.54
N LEU A 577 24.74 23.32 -75.30
CA LEU A 577 23.62 24.15 -74.84
C LEU A 577 24.02 25.63 -74.94
N ASP A 578 23.28 26.39 -75.73
CA ASP A 578 23.31 27.84 -75.76
C ASP A 578 22.06 28.43 -75.11
N PHE A 579 22.26 29.50 -74.36
CA PHE A 579 21.18 30.37 -73.92
C PHE A 579 20.83 31.39 -75.02
N GLY A 580 19.54 31.62 -75.23
CA GLY A 580 19.01 32.79 -75.90
C GLY A 580 18.11 33.58 -74.95
N LEU A 581 17.77 34.82 -75.30
CA LEU A 581 16.91 35.69 -74.50
C LEU A 581 15.59 35.95 -75.22
N LYS A 582 14.47 35.76 -74.52
CA LYS A 582 13.14 36.22 -74.95
C LYS A 582 13.06 37.75 -74.94
N GLN A 583 13.71 38.37 -73.96
CA GLN A 583 13.81 39.82 -73.75
C GLN A 583 15.14 40.13 -73.05
N ALA A 584 15.76 41.26 -73.36
CA ALA A 584 17.05 41.68 -72.78
C ALA A 584 16.91 42.40 -71.42
N GLU A 585 15.68 42.65 -70.98
CA GLU A 585 15.35 43.34 -69.73
C GLU A 585 14.07 42.74 -69.15
N MET A 586 13.92 42.75 -67.83
CA MET A 586 12.67 42.42 -67.14
C MET A 586 12.48 43.33 -65.92
N THR A 587 11.26 43.42 -65.37
CA THR A 587 10.95 44.27 -64.22
C THR A 587 10.34 43.43 -63.10
N ALA A 588 10.86 43.54 -61.88
CA ALA A 588 10.33 42.87 -60.69
C ALA A 588 10.60 43.71 -59.43
N GLY A 589 9.67 43.68 -58.46
CA GLY A 589 9.79 44.44 -57.22
C GLY A 589 9.93 45.98 -57.37
N GLY A 590 9.68 46.52 -58.56
CA GLY A 590 9.94 47.92 -58.92
C GLY A 590 11.31 48.19 -59.53
N CYS A 591 12.25 47.24 -59.47
CA CYS A 591 13.57 47.35 -60.10
C CYS A 591 13.56 46.87 -61.56
N THR A 592 14.41 47.48 -62.38
CA THR A 592 14.76 46.96 -63.71
C THR A 592 15.93 45.97 -63.57
N ILE A 593 15.82 44.85 -64.27
CA ILE A 593 16.83 43.78 -64.32
C ILE A 593 17.30 43.66 -65.77
N ALA A 594 18.51 44.12 -66.06
CA ALA A 594 19.15 43.94 -67.36
C ALA A 594 19.71 42.52 -67.48
N LEU A 595 19.45 41.86 -68.61
CA LEU A 595 19.82 40.46 -68.88
C LEU A 595 20.81 40.39 -70.05
N LYS A 596 21.98 39.80 -69.80
CA LYS A 596 23.01 39.58 -70.81
C LYS A 596 23.42 38.12 -70.84
N VAL A 597 23.33 37.49 -72.02
CA VAL A 597 23.88 36.16 -72.26
C VAL A 597 25.25 36.27 -72.93
N GLU A 598 26.19 35.45 -72.46
CA GLU A 598 27.52 35.27 -73.03
C GLU A 598 27.85 33.76 -73.05
N SER A 599 28.33 33.24 -74.18
CA SER A 599 28.85 31.87 -74.29
C SER A 599 30.38 31.89 -74.50
N ASP A 600 31.12 31.04 -73.78
CA ASP A 600 32.56 30.88 -73.84
C ASP A 600 32.97 29.40 -74.06
N GLU A 601 33.74 29.14 -75.13
CA GLU A 601 34.40 27.85 -75.34
C GLU A 601 35.77 27.82 -74.64
N SER A 602 36.01 26.81 -73.80
CA SER A 602 37.28 26.66 -73.08
C SER A 602 37.61 25.19 -72.81
N TRP A 603 38.81 24.76 -73.23
CA TRP A 603 39.33 23.39 -73.05
C TRP A 603 38.40 22.26 -73.54
N GLY A 604 37.53 22.54 -74.51
CA GLY A 604 36.56 21.59 -75.07
C GLY A 604 35.22 21.52 -74.34
N SER A 605 35.03 22.32 -73.29
CA SER A 605 33.74 22.62 -72.66
C SER A 605 33.17 23.90 -73.27
N HIS A 606 31.86 23.92 -73.52
CA HIS A 606 31.09 25.09 -73.91
C HIS A 606 30.26 25.57 -72.72
N LYS A 607 30.58 26.75 -72.21
CA LYS A 607 29.90 27.37 -71.09
C LYS A 607 28.99 28.48 -71.60
N THR A 608 27.75 28.52 -71.15
CA THR A 608 26.81 29.60 -71.46
C THR A 608 26.30 30.23 -70.17
N THR A 609 26.34 31.56 -70.09
CA THR A 609 26.19 32.34 -68.86
C THR A 609 25.13 33.41 -69.05
N LEU A 610 24.06 33.36 -68.25
CA LEU A 610 23.14 34.46 -68.03
C LEU A 610 23.69 35.33 -66.90
N THR A 611 24.18 36.52 -67.25
CA THR A 611 24.45 37.60 -66.30
C THR A 611 23.19 38.45 -66.15
N PHE A 612 22.78 38.72 -64.91
CA PHE A 612 21.69 39.65 -64.62
C PHE A 612 22.19 40.77 -63.72
N THR A 613 21.86 42.02 -64.08
CA THR A 613 22.21 43.20 -63.29
C THR A 613 20.94 43.90 -62.85
N VAL A 614 20.78 44.08 -61.54
CA VAL A 614 19.69 44.81 -60.91
C VAL A 614 20.20 46.20 -60.53
N THR A 615 19.51 47.25 -60.96
CA THR A 615 19.77 48.61 -60.47
C THR A 615 18.83 48.88 -59.28
N ALA A 616 19.39 49.22 -58.13
CA ALA A 616 18.63 49.57 -56.92
C ALA A 616 18.08 51.02 -56.96
N GLU A 617 17.20 51.38 -56.01
CA GLU A 617 16.57 52.71 -55.93
C GLU A 617 17.59 53.87 -55.81
N ASP A 618 18.80 53.61 -55.30
CA ASP A 618 19.90 54.57 -55.17
C ASP A 618 20.78 54.68 -56.44
N GLY A 619 20.52 53.87 -57.45
CA GLY A 619 21.33 53.76 -58.67
C GLY A 619 22.51 52.78 -58.57
N THR A 620 22.71 52.09 -57.44
CA THR A 620 23.76 51.07 -57.30
C THR A 620 23.42 49.82 -58.12
N GLU A 621 24.35 49.37 -58.97
CA GLU A 621 24.20 48.15 -59.75
C GLU A 621 24.72 46.91 -59.01
N TYR A 622 23.88 45.88 -58.95
CA TYR A 622 24.18 44.58 -58.35
C TYR A 622 24.07 43.48 -59.38
N THR A 623 25.14 42.71 -59.58
CA THR A 623 25.19 41.67 -60.63
C THR A 623 25.22 40.26 -60.05
N GLY A 624 24.31 39.41 -60.50
CA GLY A 624 24.30 37.96 -60.27
C GLY A 624 24.47 37.16 -61.57
N LYS A 625 24.72 35.85 -61.46
CA LYS A 625 24.92 34.97 -62.63
C LYS A 625 24.28 33.59 -62.45
N TYR A 626 23.67 33.11 -63.52
CA TYR A 626 23.32 31.70 -63.76
C TYR A 626 24.14 31.18 -64.92
N TYR A 627 24.56 29.92 -64.90
CA TYR A 627 25.27 29.32 -66.02
C TYR A 627 25.04 27.82 -66.14
N ALA A 628 25.35 27.31 -67.33
CA ALA A 628 25.48 25.89 -67.62
C ALA A 628 26.83 25.64 -68.30
N ASN A 629 27.40 24.45 -68.07
CA ASN A 629 28.52 23.93 -68.84
C ASN A 629 28.03 22.71 -69.62
N SER A 630 28.43 22.60 -70.88
CA SER A 630 28.00 21.53 -71.80
C SER A 630 29.16 21.11 -72.70
N GLY A 631 29.07 19.94 -73.33
CA GLY A 631 30.08 19.54 -74.29
C GLY A 631 29.87 18.14 -74.84
N SER A 632 29.56 18.05 -76.13
CA SER A 632 29.32 16.77 -76.84
C SER A 632 28.08 16.01 -76.32
N LEU A 633 26.98 16.75 -76.11
CA LEU A 633 25.70 16.21 -75.63
C LEU A 633 25.04 15.24 -76.64
N SER A 634 24.15 14.39 -76.13
CA SER A 634 23.32 13.41 -76.85
C SER A 634 21.83 13.53 -76.49
N GLU A 635 20.94 12.89 -77.27
CA GLU A 635 19.51 12.80 -76.98
C GLU A 635 19.26 12.21 -75.58
N GLY A 636 18.47 12.91 -74.76
CA GLY A 636 18.13 12.51 -73.39
C GLY A 636 19.15 12.90 -72.31
N ASP A 637 20.32 13.46 -72.67
CA ASP A 637 21.23 14.04 -71.68
C ASP A 637 20.56 15.19 -70.92
N THR A 638 21.00 15.44 -69.67
CA THR A 638 20.47 16.50 -68.82
C THR A 638 21.57 17.47 -68.42
N VAL A 639 21.34 18.76 -68.64
CA VAL A 639 22.28 19.85 -68.31
C VAL A 639 21.68 20.73 -67.20
N SER A 640 22.41 20.87 -66.09
CA SER A 640 21.99 21.73 -64.98
C SER A 640 22.34 23.20 -65.22
N VAL A 641 21.35 24.09 -65.11
CA VAL A 641 21.52 25.55 -65.04
C VAL A 641 21.51 25.98 -63.58
N TYR A 642 22.66 26.40 -63.05
CA TYR A 642 22.85 26.71 -61.64
C TYR A 642 23.31 28.15 -61.40
N GLN A 643 22.97 28.67 -60.22
CA GLN A 643 23.36 30.01 -59.77
C GLN A 643 24.81 29.98 -59.27
N ASN A 644 25.57 31.07 -59.46
CA ASN A 644 26.90 31.24 -58.87
C ASN A 644 27.25 32.73 -58.69
N ILE A 645 26.78 33.30 -57.58
CA ILE A 645 27.28 34.50 -56.88
C ILE A 645 26.49 34.64 -55.57
N SER A 646 27.03 35.33 -54.55
CA SER A 646 26.29 35.63 -53.32
C SER A 646 25.20 36.68 -53.57
N VAL A 647 24.00 36.23 -53.98
CA VAL A 647 22.84 37.10 -54.25
C VAL A 647 22.25 37.80 -53.01
N SER A 648 22.74 37.51 -51.80
CA SER A 648 22.27 38.12 -50.55
C SER A 648 22.27 39.65 -50.62
N LYS A 649 23.35 40.26 -51.12
CA LYS A 649 23.49 41.72 -51.24
C LYS A 649 22.45 42.35 -52.16
N ILE A 650 21.93 41.57 -53.11
CA ILE A 650 20.87 42.02 -54.02
C ILE A 650 19.53 42.03 -53.26
N ALA A 651 19.24 40.99 -52.49
CA ALA A 651 18.06 40.92 -51.64
C ALA A 651 18.08 41.95 -50.49
N GLU A 652 19.25 42.16 -49.86
CA GLU A 652 19.50 43.19 -48.84
C GLU A 652 19.19 44.61 -49.38
N ALA A 653 19.55 44.91 -50.63
CA ALA A 653 19.39 46.23 -51.24
C ALA A 653 18.04 46.45 -51.97
N THR A 654 17.44 45.39 -52.55
CA THR A 654 16.30 45.51 -53.47
C THR A 654 15.08 44.65 -53.11
N GLY A 655 15.22 43.74 -52.14
CA GLY A 655 14.17 42.77 -51.80
C GLY A 655 13.97 41.66 -52.83
N LEU A 656 14.75 41.63 -53.90
CA LEU A 656 14.67 40.59 -54.93
C LEU A 656 15.43 39.34 -54.49
N VAL A 657 14.71 38.24 -54.32
CA VAL A 657 15.24 36.93 -53.91
C VAL A 657 15.34 36.03 -55.14
N PHE A 658 16.57 35.68 -55.51
CA PHE A 658 16.87 34.89 -56.70
C PHE A 658 16.95 33.40 -56.37
N SER A 659 16.31 32.55 -57.18
CA SER A 659 16.29 31.10 -56.92
C SER A 659 17.69 30.48 -56.96
N ASN A 660 18.05 29.76 -55.90
CA ASN A 660 19.31 29.01 -55.81
C ASN A 660 19.18 27.58 -56.35
N GLU A 661 17.95 27.11 -56.65
CA GLU A 661 17.69 25.76 -57.15
C GLU A 661 18.20 25.59 -58.58
N SER A 662 18.68 24.39 -58.95
CA SER A 662 19.15 24.11 -60.30
C SER A 662 18.01 23.72 -61.24
N VAL A 663 17.86 24.45 -62.35
CA VAL A 663 16.94 24.06 -63.44
C VAL A 663 17.61 23.00 -64.28
N GLN A 664 16.91 21.90 -64.56
CA GLN A 664 17.42 20.79 -65.35
C GLN A 664 16.86 20.87 -66.78
N VAL A 665 17.74 21.04 -67.77
CA VAL A 665 17.38 21.13 -69.19
C VAL A 665 17.72 19.81 -69.85
N ILE A 666 16.71 19.09 -70.34
CA ILE A 666 16.88 17.81 -71.06
C ILE A 666 17.09 18.09 -72.55
N VAL A 667 18.08 17.44 -73.14
CA VAL A 667 18.38 17.50 -74.58
C VAL A 667 17.35 16.67 -75.34
N SER A 668 16.67 17.27 -76.33
CA SER A 668 15.88 16.52 -77.29
C SER A 668 15.96 17.13 -78.70
N THR A 669 15.87 16.26 -79.70
CA THR A 669 15.95 16.54 -81.15
C THR A 669 14.57 16.65 -81.82
N LYS A 670 13.54 16.98 -81.04
CA LYS A 670 12.12 17.06 -81.46
C LYS A 670 11.48 18.38 -81.10
#